data_AF-A0A9P8GXZ0-F1
#
_entry.id   AF-A0A9P8GXZ0-F1
#
_cell.length_a   1.000
_cell.length_b   1.000
_cell.length_c   1.000
_cell.angle_alpha   90.00
_cell.angle_beta   90.00
_cell.angle_gamma   90.00
#
_symmetry.space_group_name_H-M   'P 1'
#
loop_
_entity.id
_entity.type
_entity.pdbx_description
1 polymer ?
#
loop_
_entity_poly.entity_id
_entity_poly.type
_entity_poly.pdbx_seq_one_letter_code
_entity_poly.pdbx_strand_id
1 'polypeptide(L)'
;MRHLSTSPFAFCVAAQLLCLTLASSSHPSQSFLGNLDAQVADNNPFHPSFDSFVDSLMKTWHIPGLAIAVVHENKTWSKGFGHANLPDVPFTPYTLFQAASTTKSFTASLTALLVQDQDEYAHIGWDTPLHDIAGNDFVLEDDYLTTHVTFLDAMSHRTGIPGHDALWYDRGLTVRTQTYLMRHMTSSASFRTVFQYCNLFFTAVSHVLQSVTGKPQADLLREWIFEPLGMNQSYYSRQDAAHCQTLNPHCVLADSYAWNQDTQSYQKWALNVADPANGAGGIISNVVDYSKWIHTLMHEAGPVSKDGHAKLKYPFSIQGVDMAPYTGPVWYGLGLDGGIYRNERVFSHTGGISGYASSFKFLPDRKFGLVMSQNSMNTAFEAIGWRLIDEFLGGPEDEFYDMNKTQSYLTKKREEQLKALPSKLYPNVPSQRVQPQLPLQNYTGTYTNAAYVGILSSTHLTSHILRSTPKLDHQTFVQGQEQKTRAATKMVKDTAYYDALEVPPTATDVEIKKAYRKLAIRLHPDKNPGDETASAKFQEIGEAYQVLSDEKLRKQYDDYGKEGAMPNTGFEDPSEMFNEIFGGHAFADWIGEISMVRDMEKSMEITMRHEEENAALQAEAEAAAANIEEKKASMDKTVHESAAQSHAGAAADLKDGVEKMNLSEEDSTPPPPSYPQDRPKGVPTRLALTERAEEEARMEAAGVTEAEKTLRAKEKKKGGLTKEQKEELAAFEAERDRAREERIEDLSKKLINRVSVWTETDKGKDVTTSFRKKMEQEVENLKMESFGLEILHAIGQTYTQKAATFIKSQKPIIGGVTGFFSRLKDKGSLVKETWGTVSTAISAQMEIEEMARAEERGGDDWTDEKKADFERRVTGKILAAAWRGSKFEIQSVLRDVCDKVLYDKTVKVDKRIERAHALLVIGDVFIKAARSADEEGDHLAFEQLMAEAAQKKEKKKKDKEPKEPKA
;
A
#
# COMPACT_ATOMS: atom_id res chain seq x y z
N MET A 1 61.71 50.05 -23.79
CA MET A 1 62.76 49.52 -22.88
C MET A 1 62.11 48.54 -21.93
N ARG A 2 62.65 47.31 -21.88
CA ARG A 2 62.71 46.33 -20.77
C ARG A 2 61.42 46.04 -19.98
N HIS A 3 60.77 44.89 -20.20
CA HIS A 3 61.03 43.57 -19.59
C HIS A 3 60.85 43.50 -18.06
N LEU A 4 59.93 42.61 -17.64
CA LEU A 4 60.02 41.53 -16.62
C LEU A 4 58.56 41.13 -16.27
N SER A 5 57.96 40.01 -16.70
CA SER A 5 58.27 38.58 -16.53
C SER A 5 58.52 38.14 -15.08
N THR A 6 57.51 37.48 -14.49
CA THR A 6 57.56 36.34 -13.52
C THR A 6 56.12 36.11 -12.99
N SER A 7 55.38 35.07 -13.39
CA SER A 7 55.40 33.66 -12.95
C SER A 7 54.15 33.34 -12.08
N PRO A 8 53.37 32.28 -12.37
CA PRO A 8 52.11 31.94 -11.67
C PRO A 8 52.29 31.36 -10.25
N PHE A 9 53.45 31.54 -9.63
CA PHE A 9 53.76 30.96 -8.32
C PHE A 9 53.21 31.78 -7.14
N ALA A 10 52.82 33.04 -7.36
CA ALA A 10 52.29 33.92 -6.31
C ALA A 10 50.82 33.65 -5.94
N PHE A 11 50.06 32.95 -6.79
CA PHE A 11 48.66 32.60 -6.49
C PHE A 11 48.53 31.31 -5.64
N CYS A 12 49.54 30.42 -5.68
CA CYS A 12 49.52 29.19 -4.89
C CYS A 12 49.95 29.38 -3.43
N VAL A 13 50.78 30.38 -3.11
CA VAL A 13 51.23 30.63 -1.73
C VAL A 13 50.20 31.44 -0.91
N ALA A 14 49.40 32.29 -1.56
CA ALA A 14 48.28 32.98 -0.90
C ALA A 14 47.09 32.03 -0.60
N ALA A 15 46.87 31.00 -1.43
CA ALA A 15 45.84 30.00 -1.20
C ALA A 15 46.20 28.99 -0.09
N GLN A 16 47.49 28.68 0.10
CA GLN A 16 47.93 27.75 1.16
C GLN A 16 47.99 28.39 2.56
N LEU A 17 48.22 29.71 2.67
CA LEU A 17 48.17 30.41 3.97
C LEU A 17 46.75 30.72 4.46
N LEU A 18 45.74 30.70 3.57
CA LEU A 18 44.33 30.79 3.97
C LEU A 18 43.74 29.42 4.36
N CYS A 19 44.31 28.31 3.88
CA CYS A 19 43.90 26.95 4.23
C CYS A 19 44.53 26.40 5.52
N LEU A 20 45.60 27.00 6.04
CA LEU A 20 46.28 26.54 7.27
C LEU A 20 45.86 27.29 8.55
N THR A 21 45.09 28.37 8.45
CA THR A 21 44.46 29.04 9.62
C THR A 21 43.01 28.63 9.85
N LEU A 22 42.40 27.87 8.93
CA LEU A 22 41.04 27.31 9.06
C LEU A 22 41.02 25.83 9.50
N ALA A 23 42.18 25.21 9.72
CA ALA A 23 42.30 23.82 10.15
C ALA A 23 42.69 23.65 11.64
N SER A 24 42.62 24.71 12.45
CA SER A 24 42.93 24.67 13.89
C SER A 24 41.86 25.31 14.79
N SER A 25 40.59 25.26 14.38
CA SER A 25 39.46 25.47 15.29
C SER A 25 38.60 24.19 15.32
N SER A 26 38.82 23.40 16.36
CA SER A 26 38.00 22.27 16.77
C SER A 26 36.50 22.63 16.82
N HIS A 27 35.70 21.82 16.13
CA HIS A 27 34.25 21.59 16.22
C HIS A 27 33.34 22.55 17.02
N PRO A 28 32.35 23.19 16.36
CA PRO A 28 31.11 23.61 17.01
C PRO A 28 29.86 22.86 16.54
N SER A 29 29.95 21.83 15.68
CA SER A 29 28.77 21.16 15.13
C SER A 29 28.19 20.00 15.95
N GLN A 30 28.93 19.47 16.94
CA GLN A 30 28.37 18.54 17.95
C GLN A 30 27.97 19.24 19.25
N SER A 31 28.56 20.41 19.56
CA SER A 31 28.24 21.16 20.79
C SER A 31 27.04 22.09 20.64
N PHE A 32 26.66 22.51 19.43
CA PHE A 32 25.47 23.34 19.23
C PHE A 32 24.16 22.53 19.24
N LEU A 33 24.18 21.30 18.71
CA LEU A 33 23.05 20.36 18.83
C LEU A 33 22.94 19.79 20.26
N GLY A 34 24.08 19.44 20.88
CA GLY A 34 24.10 19.00 22.28
C GLY A 34 23.69 20.08 23.30
N ASN A 35 23.97 21.36 23.03
CA ASN A 35 23.54 22.46 23.91
C ASN A 35 22.08 22.89 23.68
N LEU A 36 21.49 22.67 22.50
CA LEU A 36 20.06 22.93 22.27
C LEU A 36 19.19 21.83 22.89
N ASP A 37 19.59 20.55 22.73
CA ASP A 37 18.96 19.42 23.40
C ASP A 37 19.03 19.58 24.94
N ALA A 38 20.16 20.09 25.47
CA ALA A 38 20.30 20.35 26.90
C ALA A 38 19.53 21.58 27.42
N GLN A 39 19.35 22.65 26.61
CA GLN A 39 18.56 23.83 27.01
C GLN A 39 17.04 23.62 26.93
N VAL A 40 16.57 22.73 26.05
CA VAL A 40 15.15 22.34 25.98
C VAL A 40 14.82 21.25 27.02
N ALA A 41 15.77 20.38 27.39
CA ALA A 41 15.57 19.28 28.34
C ALA A 41 15.34 19.68 29.82
N ASP A 42 15.69 20.91 30.21
CA ASP A 42 15.53 21.40 31.59
C ASP A 42 14.35 22.37 31.76
N ASN A 43 13.75 22.85 30.66
CA ASN A 43 12.67 23.81 30.71
C ASN A 43 11.32 23.10 30.77
N ASN A 44 10.52 23.49 31.76
CA ASN A 44 9.13 23.07 31.87
C ASN A 44 8.37 23.44 30.56
N PRO A 45 7.74 22.47 29.87
CA PRO A 45 7.01 22.75 28.63
C PRO A 45 5.76 23.60 28.85
N PHE A 46 5.29 23.73 30.09
CA PHE A 46 4.16 24.59 30.46
C PHE A 46 4.63 26.01 30.78
N HIS A 47 4.59 26.88 29.78
CA HIS A 47 4.88 28.31 29.89
C HIS A 47 3.63 29.16 29.59
N PRO A 48 3.59 30.45 29.98
CA PRO A 48 2.37 31.28 29.86
C PRO A 48 1.80 31.39 28.43
N SER A 49 2.66 31.34 27.41
CA SER A 49 2.20 31.37 26.01
C SER A 49 1.50 30.07 25.62
N PHE A 50 2.06 28.93 26.03
CA PHE A 50 1.43 27.62 25.84
C PHE A 50 0.10 27.52 26.60
N ASP A 51 0.06 27.98 27.85
CA ASP A 51 -1.16 28.00 28.65
C ASP A 51 -2.28 28.80 27.96
N SER A 52 -1.93 29.99 27.44
CA SER A 52 -2.86 30.85 26.71
C SER A 52 -3.38 30.18 25.43
N PHE A 53 -2.53 29.40 24.75
CA PHE A 53 -2.93 28.61 23.58
C PHE A 53 -3.93 27.50 23.96
N VAL A 54 -3.67 26.77 25.04
CA VAL A 54 -4.58 25.73 25.56
C VAL A 54 -5.92 26.34 25.96
N ASP A 55 -5.92 27.44 26.72
CA ASP A 55 -7.14 28.14 27.15
C ASP A 55 -7.96 28.65 25.95
N SER A 56 -7.30 29.22 24.94
CA SER A 56 -7.96 29.65 23.71
C SER A 56 -8.60 28.48 22.99
N LEU A 57 -7.89 27.35 22.87
CA LEU A 57 -8.39 26.15 22.21
C LEU A 57 -9.59 25.58 22.96
N MET A 58 -9.50 25.44 24.28
CA MET A 58 -10.60 24.96 25.13
C MET A 58 -11.85 25.84 24.98
N LYS A 59 -11.67 27.17 24.92
CA LYS A 59 -12.77 28.11 24.72
C LYS A 59 -13.39 27.99 23.33
N THR A 60 -12.58 27.91 22.27
CA THR A 60 -13.05 27.78 20.89
C THR A 60 -13.83 26.49 20.66
N TRP A 61 -13.38 25.41 21.30
CA TRP A 61 -13.88 24.06 21.04
C TRP A 61 -14.80 23.52 22.14
N HIS A 62 -15.14 24.36 23.12
CA HIS A 62 -16.01 24.04 24.25
C HIS A 62 -15.53 22.77 24.99
N ILE A 63 -14.26 22.75 25.37
CA ILE A 63 -13.69 21.68 26.19
C ILE A 63 -13.79 22.11 27.66
N PRO A 64 -14.54 21.40 28.52
CA PRO A 64 -14.73 21.80 29.92
C PRO A 64 -13.43 21.72 30.74
N GLY A 65 -12.67 20.64 30.55
CA GLY A 65 -11.40 20.43 31.22
C GLY A 65 -10.55 19.34 30.57
N LEU A 66 -9.24 19.43 30.78
CA LEU A 66 -8.26 18.48 30.29
C LEU A 66 -7.04 18.41 31.21
N ALA A 67 -6.25 17.34 31.08
CA ALA A 67 -4.94 17.21 31.70
C ALA A 67 -3.90 16.77 30.67
N ILE A 68 -2.66 17.18 30.91
CA ILE A 68 -1.50 16.89 30.06
C ILE A 68 -0.37 16.42 30.97
N ALA A 69 0.33 15.36 30.57
CA ALA A 69 1.65 15.01 31.08
C ALA A 69 2.64 14.93 29.92
N VAL A 70 3.84 15.49 30.10
CA VAL A 70 4.96 15.42 29.17
C VAL A 70 6.10 14.70 29.86
N VAL A 71 6.67 13.71 29.16
CA VAL A 71 7.79 12.90 29.62
C VAL A 71 8.96 13.17 28.68
N HIS A 72 10.10 13.59 29.23
CA HIS A 72 11.35 13.67 28.50
C HIS A 72 12.46 13.03 29.32
N GLU A 73 13.11 12.02 28.75
CA GLU A 73 14.07 11.16 29.45
C GLU A 73 13.45 10.57 30.73
N ASN A 74 13.86 11.07 31.91
CA ASN A 74 13.39 10.63 33.22
C ASN A 74 12.57 11.70 33.95
N LYS A 75 12.29 12.83 33.30
CA LYS A 75 11.51 13.93 33.87
C LYS A 75 10.09 13.87 33.35
N THR A 76 9.15 14.13 34.26
CA THR A 76 7.73 14.24 33.94
C THR A 76 7.22 15.58 34.45
N TRP A 77 6.61 16.36 33.56
CA TRP A 77 5.83 17.54 33.92
C TRP A 77 4.37 17.24 33.67
N SER A 78 3.46 17.74 34.51
CA SER A 78 2.03 17.59 34.29
C SER A 78 1.23 18.81 34.72
N LYS A 79 0.12 19.06 34.03
CA LYS A 79 -0.77 20.19 34.28
C LYS A 79 -2.21 19.89 33.91
N GLY A 80 -3.14 20.37 34.72
CA GLY A 80 -4.58 20.31 34.47
C GLY A 80 -5.14 21.70 34.12
N PHE A 81 -6.20 21.72 33.31
CA PHE A 81 -6.85 22.91 32.81
C PHE A 81 -8.38 22.75 32.91
N GLY A 82 -9.09 23.82 33.28
CA GLY A 82 -10.55 23.81 33.38
C GLY A 82 -11.09 22.93 34.52
N HIS A 83 -12.23 22.27 34.27
CA HIS A 83 -13.01 21.59 35.31
C HIS A 83 -13.23 20.11 34.99
N ALA A 84 -12.95 19.25 35.96
CA ALA A 84 -13.29 17.83 35.93
C ALA A 84 -14.81 17.63 36.03
N ASN A 85 -15.45 18.40 36.92
CA ASN A 85 -16.89 18.40 37.11
C ASN A 85 -17.34 19.85 37.22
N LEU A 86 -18.23 20.27 36.32
CA LEU A 86 -18.82 21.60 36.31
C LEU A 86 -19.77 21.78 37.51
N PRO A 87 -19.82 22.99 38.10
CA PRO A 87 -19.11 24.18 37.65
C PRO A 87 -17.70 24.39 38.22
N ASP A 88 -17.33 23.74 39.32
CA ASP A 88 -16.27 24.23 40.22
C ASP A 88 -15.21 23.20 40.65
N VAL A 89 -15.32 21.93 40.22
CA VAL A 89 -14.30 20.92 40.54
C VAL A 89 -13.17 21.01 39.51
N PRO A 90 -11.94 21.39 39.89
CA PRO A 90 -10.85 21.61 38.94
C PRO A 90 -10.40 20.30 38.28
N PHE A 91 -10.02 20.37 37.00
CA PHE A 91 -9.33 19.28 36.33
C PHE A 91 -7.85 19.33 36.73
N THR A 92 -7.34 18.26 37.32
CA THR A 92 -5.96 18.15 37.81
C THR A 92 -5.21 17.05 37.07
N PRO A 93 -3.87 17.00 37.15
CA PRO A 93 -3.10 15.87 36.62
C PRO A 93 -3.49 14.49 37.18
N TYR A 94 -4.12 14.45 38.36
CA TYR A 94 -4.56 13.22 39.04
C TYR A 94 -6.04 12.91 38.82
N THR A 95 -6.76 13.77 38.10
CA THR A 95 -8.15 13.52 37.74
C THR A 95 -8.25 12.26 36.89
N LEU A 96 -9.07 11.32 37.34
CA LEU A 96 -9.32 10.08 36.63
C LEU A 96 -10.18 10.34 35.40
N PHE A 97 -9.76 9.76 34.27
CA PHE A 97 -10.45 9.77 33.00
C PHE A 97 -10.56 8.35 32.46
N GLN A 98 -11.54 8.14 31.60
CA GLN A 98 -11.66 6.89 30.88
C GLN A 98 -10.71 6.88 29.68
N ALA A 99 -9.76 5.95 29.69
CA ALA A 99 -8.69 5.90 28.71
C ALA A 99 -9.18 5.39 27.35
N ALA A 100 -10.34 4.74 27.29
CA ALA A 100 -10.95 4.30 26.05
C ALA A 100 -9.97 3.49 25.19
N SER A 101 -9.91 3.73 23.88
CA SER A 101 -9.14 2.89 22.97
C SER A 101 -7.63 2.85 23.21
N THR A 102 -7.04 3.76 24.01
CA THR A 102 -5.63 3.61 24.41
C THR A 102 -5.38 2.35 25.25
N THR A 103 -6.43 1.75 25.84
CA THR A 103 -6.41 0.42 26.49
C THR A 103 -5.84 -0.68 25.59
N LYS A 104 -6.03 -0.58 24.27
CA LYS A 104 -5.55 -1.58 23.31
C LYS A 104 -4.04 -1.81 23.39
N SER A 105 -3.28 -0.75 23.65
CA SER A 105 -1.81 -0.86 23.84
C SER A 105 -1.46 -1.71 25.06
N PHE A 106 -2.26 -1.65 26.13
CA PHE A 106 -2.08 -2.49 27.32
C PHE A 106 -2.50 -3.93 27.06
N THR A 107 -3.63 -4.16 26.38
CA THR A 107 -4.07 -5.51 26.02
C THR A 107 -3.05 -6.21 25.12
N ALA A 108 -2.51 -5.52 24.13
CA ALA A 108 -1.43 -6.05 23.30
C ALA A 108 -0.16 -6.35 24.11
N SER A 109 0.12 -5.53 25.11
CA SER A 109 1.26 -5.74 26.01
C SER A 109 1.07 -6.91 26.95
N LEU A 110 -0.14 -7.16 27.47
CA LEU A 110 -0.45 -8.39 28.20
C LEU A 110 -0.22 -9.63 27.34
N THR A 111 -0.61 -9.59 26.06
CA THR A 111 -0.28 -10.67 25.12
C THR A 111 1.23 -10.80 24.92
N ALA A 112 1.98 -9.70 24.86
CA ALA A 112 3.44 -9.76 24.80
C ALA A 112 4.06 -10.42 26.04
N LEU A 113 3.54 -10.11 27.23
CA LEU A 113 3.96 -10.71 28.50
C LEU A 113 3.64 -12.20 28.56
N LEU A 114 2.49 -12.62 28.02
CA LEU A 114 2.12 -14.02 27.89
C LEU A 114 3.04 -14.76 26.91
N VAL A 115 3.28 -14.18 25.72
CA VAL A 115 4.11 -14.80 24.67
C VAL A 115 5.59 -14.87 25.08
N GLN A 116 6.11 -13.93 25.86
CA GLN A 116 7.51 -13.99 26.30
C GLN A 116 7.75 -15.04 27.41
N ASP A 117 6.72 -15.37 28.20
CA ASP A 117 6.83 -16.36 29.28
C ASP A 117 6.67 -17.78 28.73
N GLN A 118 7.76 -18.27 28.18
CA GLN A 118 7.83 -19.61 27.60
C GLN A 118 7.99 -20.71 28.67
N ASP A 119 8.21 -20.36 29.94
CA ASP A 119 8.27 -21.33 31.02
C ASP A 119 6.86 -21.78 31.42
N GLU A 120 5.90 -20.84 31.51
CA GLU A 120 4.50 -21.14 31.84
C GLU A 120 3.63 -21.36 30.58
N TYR A 121 3.90 -20.66 29.47
CA TYR A 121 3.04 -20.63 28.28
C TYR A 121 3.75 -21.03 26.97
N ALA A 122 4.61 -22.05 27.02
CA ALA A 122 5.45 -22.55 25.90
C ALA A 122 4.74 -22.82 24.55
N HIS A 123 3.42 -23.03 24.55
CA HIS A 123 2.62 -23.35 23.37
C HIS A 123 1.94 -22.13 22.75
N ILE A 124 2.11 -20.94 23.34
CA ILE A 124 1.45 -19.71 22.91
C ILE A 124 2.49 -18.78 22.28
N GLY A 125 2.22 -18.41 21.03
CA GLY A 125 2.99 -17.45 20.26
C GLY A 125 2.09 -16.43 19.56
N TRP A 126 2.71 -15.45 18.91
CA TRP A 126 2.00 -14.41 18.16
C TRP A 126 1.12 -14.95 17.03
N ASP A 127 1.55 -16.05 16.40
CA ASP A 127 0.84 -16.72 15.31
C ASP A 127 -0.14 -17.81 15.80
N THR A 128 -0.31 -17.98 17.12
CA THR A 128 -1.30 -18.93 17.66
C THR A 128 -2.71 -18.46 17.28
N PRO A 129 -3.53 -19.31 16.61
CA PRO A 129 -4.93 -19.01 16.34
C PRO A 129 -5.72 -18.81 17.63
N LEU A 130 -6.61 -17.81 17.67
CA LEU A 130 -7.43 -17.55 18.87
C LEU A 130 -8.38 -18.72 19.19
N HIS A 131 -8.85 -19.43 18.15
CA HIS A 131 -9.71 -20.60 18.30
C HIS A 131 -9.04 -21.78 18.99
N ASP A 132 -7.73 -21.96 18.81
CA ASP A 132 -6.98 -23.06 19.45
C ASP A 132 -6.99 -22.94 20.99
N ILE A 133 -7.24 -21.72 21.49
CA ILE A 133 -7.30 -21.42 22.92
C ILE A 133 -8.76 -21.28 23.39
N ALA A 134 -9.55 -20.43 22.73
CA ALA A 134 -10.92 -20.14 23.16
C ALA A 134 -11.96 -21.19 22.71
N GLY A 135 -11.58 -22.09 21.79
CA GLY A 135 -12.46 -23.13 21.25
C GLY A 135 -13.79 -22.56 20.75
N ASN A 136 -14.89 -23.18 21.17
CA ASN A 136 -16.25 -22.80 20.76
C ASN A 136 -16.70 -21.41 21.24
N ASP A 137 -15.93 -20.75 22.12
CA ASP A 137 -16.20 -19.37 22.49
C ASP A 137 -15.73 -18.38 21.41
N PHE A 138 -14.75 -18.74 20.58
CA PHE A 138 -14.31 -17.94 19.43
C PHE A 138 -14.60 -18.69 18.13
N VAL A 139 -15.72 -18.33 17.51
CA VAL A 139 -16.14 -18.82 16.19
C VAL A 139 -16.59 -17.60 15.39
N LEU A 140 -16.26 -17.56 14.11
CA LEU A 140 -16.68 -16.56 13.14
C LEU A 140 -17.61 -17.21 12.11
N GLU A 141 -18.32 -16.40 11.32
CA GLU A 141 -19.22 -16.92 10.28
C GLU A 141 -18.48 -17.77 9.23
N ASP A 142 -17.21 -17.44 8.99
CA ASP A 142 -16.32 -18.15 8.07
C ASP A 142 -15.42 -19.14 8.83
N ASP A 143 -15.45 -20.42 8.43
CA ASP A 143 -14.68 -21.51 9.04
C ASP A 143 -13.16 -21.30 8.90
N TYR A 144 -12.72 -20.72 7.78
CA TYR A 144 -11.31 -20.40 7.55
C TYR A 144 -10.85 -19.29 8.51
N LEU A 145 -11.61 -18.20 8.62
CA LEU A 145 -11.32 -17.14 9.59
C LEU A 145 -11.31 -17.67 11.03
N THR A 146 -12.26 -18.53 11.39
CA THR A 146 -12.33 -19.15 12.73
C THR A 146 -11.01 -19.82 13.09
N THR A 147 -10.44 -20.60 12.16
CA THR A 147 -9.24 -21.41 12.42
C THR A 147 -7.91 -20.69 12.13
N HIS A 148 -7.93 -19.52 11.49
CA HIS A 148 -6.72 -18.84 11.03
C HIS A 148 -6.49 -17.44 11.62
N VAL A 149 -7.47 -16.84 12.29
CA VAL A 149 -7.28 -15.55 12.98
C VAL A 149 -6.37 -15.75 14.19
N THR A 150 -5.19 -15.13 14.13
CA THR A 150 -4.16 -15.14 15.20
C THR A 150 -4.23 -13.90 16.09
N PHE A 151 -3.44 -13.86 17.17
CA PHE A 151 -3.23 -12.65 17.97
C PHE A 151 -2.78 -11.46 17.12
N LEU A 152 -1.85 -11.67 16.17
CA LEU A 152 -1.40 -10.62 15.25
C LEU A 152 -2.54 -10.09 14.41
N ASP A 153 -3.36 -10.97 13.84
CA ASP A 153 -4.46 -10.55 12.96
C ASP A 153 -5.53 -9.75 13.71
N ALA A 154 -5.88 -10.22 14.90
CA ALA A 154 -6.86 -9.59 15.78
C ALA A 154 -6.42 -8.18 16.22
N MET A 155 -5.18 -8.05 16.71
CA MET A 155 -4.69 -6.78 17.29
C MET A 155 -4.13 -5.80 16.28
N SER A 156 -3.92 -6.22 15.02
CA SER A 156 -3.53 -5.34 13.91
C SER A 156 -4.67 -4.99 12.96
N HIS A 157 -5.92 -5.33 13.31
CA HIS A 157 -7.13 -4.96 12.56
C HIS A 157 -7.12 -5.40 11.09
N ARG A 158 -6.69 -6.63 10.82
CA ARG A 158 -6.57 -7.17 9.45
C ARG A 158 -7.39 -8.44 9.23
N THR A 159 -8.48 -8.60 9.96
CA THR A 159 -9.32 -9.81 9.93
C THR A 159 -10.35 -9.81 8.80
N GLY A 160 -10.66 -8.65 8.22
CA GLY A 160 -11.73 -8.48 7.21
C GLY A 160 -13.12 -8.24 7.80
N ILE A 161 -13.28 -8.35 9.13
CA ILE A 161 -14.53 -8.09 9.83
C ILE A 161 -14.56 -6.62 10.29
N PRO A 162 -15.57 -5.83 9.89
CA PRO A 162 -15.66 -4.41 10.24
C PRO A 162 -16.09 -4.22 11.70
N GLY A 163 -16.20 -2.96 12.15
CA GLY A 163 -16.63 -2.61 13.49
C GLY A 163 -18.11 -2.96 13.77
N HIS A 164 -18.36 -3.61 14.91
CA HIS A 164 -19.70 -3.99 15.41
C HIS A 164 -19.96 -3.38 16.81
N ASP A 165 -19.77 -2.06 16.93
CA ASP A 165 -19.70 -1.37 18.23
C ASP A 165 -20.97 -1.45 19.08
N ALA A 166 -22.13 -1.76 18.49
CA ALA A 166 -23.36 -1.99 19.23
C ALA A 166 -23.25 -3.15 20.24
N LEU A 167 -22.40 -4.15 19.97
CA LEU A 167 -22.08 -5.26 20.88
C LEU A 167 -20.92 -4.93 21.83
N TRP A 168 -20.05 -4.00 21.45
CA TRP A 168 -18.85 -3.66 22.22
C TRP A 168 -19.17 -3.01 23.57
N TYR A 169 -20.17 -2.13 23.62
CA TYR A 169 -20.60 -1.51 24.87
C TYR A 169 -21.14 -2.54 25.87
N ASP A 170 -20.86 -2.33 27.15
CA ASP A 170 -21.32 -3.23 28.20
C ASP A 170 -22.83 -3.04 28.46
N ARG A 171 -23.58 -4.10 28.17
CA ARG A 171 -25.02 -4.23 28.45
C ARG A 171 -25.29 -5.33 29.48
N GLY A 172 -24.36 -5.53 30.41
CA GLY A 172 -24.32 -6.69 31.30
C GLY A 172 -23.80 -7.95 30.61
N LEU A 173 -22.97 -7.80 29.57
CA LEU A 173 -22.41 -8.93 28.81
C LEU A 173 -20.97 -9.18 29.24
N THR A 174 -20.63 -10.44 29.48
CA THR A 174 -19.23 -10.82 29.74
C THR A 174 -18.41 -10.78 28.44
N VAL A 175 -17.08 -10.62 28.56
CA VAL A 175 -16.16 -10.71 27.42
C VAL A 175 -16.29 -12.03 26.67
N ARG A 176 -16.55 -13.13 27.40
CA ARG A 176 -16.88 -14.44 26.82
C ARG A 176 -18.12 -14.38 25.93
N THR A 177 -19.21 -13.80 26.43
CA THR A 177 -20.46 -13.70 25.67
C THR A 177 -20.32 -12.79 24.46
N GLN A 178 -19.63 -11.65 24.59
CA GLN A 178 -19.32 -10.77 23.46
C GLN A 178 -18.51 -11.51 22.39
N THR A 179 -17.51 -12.30 22.80
CA THR A 179 -16.67 -13.12 21.91
C THR A 179 -17.49 -14.21 21.22
N TYR A 180 -18.32 -14.92 21.98
CA TYR A 180 -19.22 -15.96 21.47
C TYR A 180 -20.12 -15.44 20.33
N LEU A 181 -20.66 -14.24 20.47
CA LEU A 181 -21.58 -13.65 19.49
C LEU A 181 -20.92 -13.21 18.18
N MET A 182 -19.58 -13.17 18.11
CA MET A 182 -18.84 -12.85 16.88
C MET A 182 -19.08 -13.84 15.75
N ARG A 183 -19.61 -15.04 16.04
CA ARG A 183 -20.02 -16.06 15.04
C ARG A 183 -21.08 -15.58 14.06
N HIS A 184 -21.76 -14.49 14.37
CA HIS A 184 -22.81 -13.89 13.57
C HIS A 184 -22.32 -12.64 12.80
N MET A 185 -21.01 -12.42 12.73
CA MET A 185 -20.41 -11.26 12.07
C MET A 185 -19.85 -11.62 10.72
N THR A 186 -20.30 -10.86 9.73
CA THR A 186 -19.96 -11.07 8.32
C THR A 186 -18.70 -10.28 7.96
N SER A 187 -17.81 -10.95 7.22
CA SER A 187 -16.65 -10.29 6.63
C SER A 187 -17.05 -9.32 5.52
N SER A 188 -16.38 -8.18 5.45
CA SER A 188 -16.57 -7.17 4.38
C SER A 188 -15.35 -7.02 3.47
N ALA A 189 -14.26 -7.72 3.79
CA ALA A 189 -13.03 -7.74 3.00
C ALA A 189 -12.26 -9.04 3.20
N SER A 190 -11.40 -9.39 2.25
CA SER A 190 -10.59 -10.60 2.35
C SER A 190 -9.60 -10.52 3.52
N PHE A 191 -9.35 -11.67 4.16
CA PHE A 191 -8.43 -11.78 5.28
C PHE A 191 -7.05 -11.18 4.99
N ARG A 192 -6.52 -10.38 5.91
CA ARG A 192 -5.20 -9.73 5.85
C ARG A 192 -4.99 -8.71 4.71
N THR A 193 -6.03 -8.35 3.97
CA THR A 193 -5.89 -7.46 2.80
C THR A 193 -6.07 -5.97 3.10
N VAL A 194 -6.86 -5.64 4.13
CA VAL A 194 -7.20 -4.25 4.47
C VAL A 194 -7.20 -4.04 5.98
N PHE A 195 -6.88 -2.81 6.39
CA PHE A 195 -7.08 -2.37 7.77
C PHE A 195 -8.57 -2.06 8.00
N GLN A 196 -9.18 -2.73 8.98
CA GLN A 196 -10.55 -2.49 9.44
C GLN A 196 -10.62 -2.50 10.96
N TYR A 197 -10.73 -1.30 11.54
CA TYR A 197 -10.81 -1.13 12.97
C TYR A 197 -12.04 -1.84 13.55
N CYS A 198 -11.82 -2.73 14.51
CA CYS A 198 -12.88 -3.50 15.16
C CYS A 198 -12.53 -3.75 16.63
N ASN A 199 -13.31 -3.14 17.53
CA ASN A 199 -13.11 -3.25 18.97
C ASN A 199 -13.24 -4.69 19.48
N LEU A 200 -14.11 -5.50 18.87
CA LEU A 200 -14.44 -6.83 19.38
C LEU A 200 -13.28 -7.83 19.30
N PHE A 201 -12.30 -7.63 18.42
CA PHE A 201 -11.11 -8.48 18.43
C PHE A 201 -10.23 -8.23 19.66
N PHE A 202 -10.19 -7.01 20.20
CA PHE A 202 -9.53 -6.75 21.48
C PHE A 202 -10.33 -7.32 22.65
N THR A 203 -11.67 -7.35 22.56
CA THR A 203 -12.52 -8.09 23.51
C THR A 203 -12.28 -9.59 23.45
N ALA A 204 -12.14 -10.17 22.24
CA ALA A 204 -11.82 -11.58 22.05
C ALA A 204 -10.45 -11.92 22.63
N VAL A 205 -9.44 -11.06 22.42
CA VAL A 205 -8.12 -11.21 23.05
C VAL A 205 -8.23 -11.14 24.57
N SER A 206 -9.05 -10.27 25.15
CA SER A 206 -9.32 -10.29 26.61
C SER A 206 -9.84 -11.64 27.09
N HIS A 207 -10.81 -12.22 26.36
CA HIS A 207 -11.37 -13.52 26.69
C HIS A 207 -10.32 -14.63 26.58
N VAL A 208 -9.52 -14.62 25.51
CA VAL A 208 -8.41 -15.57 25.31
C VAL A 208 -7.38 -15.48 26.44
N LEU A 209 -6.95 -14.27 26.82
CA LEU A 209 -6.05 -14.05 27.96
C LEU A 209 -6.64 -14.63 29.26
N GLN A 210 -7.94 -14.42 29.49
CA GLN A 210 -8.64 -14.98 30.65
C GLN A 210 -8.73 -16.51 30.60
N SER A 211 -8.96 -17.10 29.42
CA SER A 211 -9.01 -18.55 29.23
C SER A 211 -7.67 -19.22 29.52
N VAL A 212 -6.55 -18.60 29.12
CA VAL A 212 -5.20 -19.15 29.34
C VAL A 212 -4.78 -19.04 30.80
N THR A 213 -4.95 -17.84 31.38
CA THR A 213 -4.40 -17.52 32.71
C THR A 213 -5.33 -17.87 33.86
N GLY A 214 -6.63 -18.10 33.57
CA GLY A 214 -7.67 -18.24 34.59
C GLY A 214 -8.01 -16.93 35.32
N LYS A 215 -7.39 -15.81 34.97
CA LYS A 215 -7.57 -14.51 35.63
C LYS A 215 -8.30 -13.51 34.73
N PRO A 216 -9.20 -12.68 35.27
CA PRO A 216 -9.79 -11.59 34.50
C PRO A 216 -8.70 -10.59 34.11
N GLN A 217 -8.88 -9.90 32.98
CA GLN A 217 -7.90 -8.92 32.49
C GLN A 217 -7.59 -7.80 33.51
N ALA A 218 -8.54 -7.45 34.38
CA ALA A 218 -8.32 -6.47 35.45
C ALA A 218 -7.15 -6.88 36.37
N ASP A 219 -7.07 -8.16 36.73
CA ASP A 219 -6.04 -8.70 37.61
C ASP A 219 -4.71 -8.81 36.86
N LEU A 220 -4.74 -9.26 35.60
CA LEU A 220 -3.53 -9.28 34.75
C LEU A 220 -2.93 -7.89 34.57
N LEU A 221 -3.75 -6.87 34.29
CA LEU A 221 -3.29 -5.49 34.21
C LEU A 221 -2.68 -5.02 35.53
N ARG A 222 -3.32 -5.33 36.65
CA ARG A 222 -2.83 -4.95 37.97
C ARG A 222 -1.47 -5.58 38.28
N GLU A 223 -1.41 -6.90 38.24
CA GLU A 223 -0.24 -7.68 38.66
C GLU A 223 0.93 -7.51 37.69
N TRP A 224 0.66 -7.49 36.38
CA TRP A 224 1.73 -7.58 35.37
C TRP A 224 2.17 -6.21 34.84
N ILE A 225 1.36 -5.17 34.97
CA ILE A 225 1.67 -3.83 34.44
C ILE A 225 1.56 -2.75 35.51
N PHE A 226 0.40 -2.58 36.16
CA PHE A 226 0.16 -1.42 37.02
C PHE A 226 1.04 -1.45 38.28
N GLU A 227 1.10 -2.57 39.00
CA GLU A 227 1.94 -2.68 40.19
C GLU A 227 3.44 -2.60 39.87
N PRO A 228 3.99 -3.33 38.87
CA PRO A 228 5.39 -3.21 38.49
C PRO A 228 5.82 -1.80 38.06
N LEU A 229 4.90 -1.04 37.45
CA LEU A 229 5.15 0.34 37.02
C LEU A 229 4.73 1.39 38.07
N GLY A 230 4.16 0.97 39.20
CA GLY A 230 3.67 1.86 40.25
C GLY A 230 2.49 2.75 39.84
N MET A 231 1.63 2.29 38.91
CA MET A 231 0.41 2.95 38.45
C MET A 231 -0.75 2.76 39.45
N ASN A 232 -0.59 3.32 40.66
CA ASN A 232 -1.44 3.06 41.83
C ASN A 232 -2.87 3.63 41.74
N GLN A 233 -3.17 4.49 40.76
CA GLN A 233 -4.46 5.11 40.50
C GLN A 233 -4.97 4.76 39.09
N SER A 234 -4.71 3.52 38.67
CA SER A 234 -5.21 2.95 37.43
C SER A 234 -6.15 1.77 37.72
N TYR A 235 -7.30 1.78 37.08
CA TYR A 235 -8.43 0.88 37.33
C TYR A 235 -8.97 0.30 36.02
N TYR A 236 -9.76 -0.76 36.14
CA TYR A 236 -10.41 -1.43 35.00
C TYR A 236 -11.94 -1.47 35.10
N SER A 237 -12.49 -0.83 36.14
CA SER A 237 -13.92 -0.64 36.32
C SER A 237 -14.22 0.74 36.92
N ARG A 238 -15.36 1.31 36.56
CA ARG A 238 -15.85 2.55 37.18
C ARG A 238 -16.11 2.38 38.66
N GLN A 239 -16.54 1.19 39.08
CA GLN A 239 -16.82 0.91 40.48
C GLN A 239 -15.55 1.03 41.32
N ASP A 240 -14.43 0.47 40.85
CA ASP A 240 -13.14 0.57 41.53
C ASP A 240 -12.61 2.01 41.53
N ALA A 241 -12.75 2.71 40.39
CA ALA A 241 -12.38 4.13 40.29
C ALA A 241 -13.21 5.01 41.24
N ALA A 242 -14.52 4.75 41.37
CA ALA A 242 -15.38 5.47 42.31
C ALA A 242 -15.05 5.14 43.77
N HIS A 243 -14.65 3.89 44.06
CA HIS A 243 -14.19 3.51 45.39
C HIS A 243 -12.93 4.28 45.80
N CYS A 244 -12.02 4.58 44.87
CA CYS A 244 -10.86 5.43 45.14
C CYS A 244 -11.25 6.80 45.71
N GLN A 245 -12.30 7.44 45.18
CA GLN A 245 -12.78 8.72 45.68
C GLN A 245 -13.26 8.65 47.14
N THR A 246 -13.77 7.50 47.58
CA THR A 246 -14.18 7.27 48.98
C THR A 246 -12.98 7.16 49.93
N LEU A 247 -11.83 6.71 49.43
CA LEU A 247 -10.60 6.52 50.22
C LEU A 247 -9.68 7.74 50.15
N ASN A 248 -9.68 8.47 49.03
CA ASN A 248 -8.87 9.65 48.78
C ASN A 248 -9.72 10.73 48.10
N PRO A 249 -10.07 11.84 48.78
CA PRO A 249 -10.84 12.94 48.20
C PRO A 249 -10.19 13.60 46.97
N HIS A 250 -8.88 13.45 46.79
CA HIS A 250 -8.16 13.95 45.61
C HIS A 250 -8.30 13.03 44.38
N CYS A 251 -8.86 11.83 44.56
CA CYS A 251 -9.12 10.88 43.49
C CYS A 251 -10.48 11.18 42.85
N VAL A 252 -10.50 12.13 41.92
CA VAL A 252 -11.73 12.62 41.28
C VAL A 252 -11.92 11.94 39.93
N LEU A 253 -13.03 11.22 39.75
CA LEU A 253 -13.47 10.75 38.43
C LEU A 253 -14.21 11.89 37.72
N ALA A 254 -13.66 12.35 36.59
CA ALA A 254 -14.25 13.43 35.81
C ALA A 254 -15.64 13.03 35.28
N ASP A 255 -16.59 13.96 35.31
CA ASP A 255 -17.82 13.86 34.54
C ASP A 255 -17.54 14.19 33.08
N SER A 256 -18.25 13.58 32.13
CA SER A 256 -18.15 13.91 30.71
C SER A 256 -19.27 14.83 30.24
N TYR A 257 -18.96 15.68 29.25
CA TYR A 257 -19.88 16.70 28.75
C TYR A 257 -19.91 16.75 27.22
N ALA A 258 -21.07 17.10 26.68
CA ALA A 258 -21.26 17.55 25.30
C ALA A 258 -21.67 19.01 25.27
N TRP A 259 -21.18 19.74 24.27
CA TRP A 259 -21.64 21.09 24.00
C TRP A 259 -22.94 21.06 23.18
N ASN A 260 -23.99 21.69 23.72
CA ASN A 260 -25.24 21.87 22.99
C ASN A 260 -25.23 23.25 22.30
N GLN A 261 -25.22 23.24 20.97
CA GLN A 261 -25.20 24.47 20.16
C GLN A 261 -26.50 25.29 20.27
N ASP A 262 -27.65 24.65 20.47
CA ASP A 262 -28.95 25.34 20.53
C ASP A 262 -29.12 26.07 21.86
N THR A 263 -28.73 25.44 22.97
CA THR A 263 -28.84 26.02 24.32
C THR A 263 -27.60 26.77 24.76
N GLN A 264 -26.52 26.74 23.95
CA GLN A 264 -25.21 27.33 24.26
C GLN A 264 -24.72 26.91 25.67
N SER A 265 -24.87 25.63 26.00
CA SER A 265 -24.56 25.13 27.33
C SER A 265 -23.98 23.71 27.31
N TYR A 266 -23.24 23.38 28.36
CA TYR A 266 -22.75 22.04 28.60
C TYR A 266 -23.86 21.13 29.09
N GLN A 267 -24.02 19.99 28.43
CA GLN A 267 -24.90 18.91 28.85
C GLN A 267 -24.03 17.76 29.34
N LYS A 268 -24.23 17.35 30.59
CA LYS A 268 -23.58 16.17 31.14
C LYS A 268 -24.02 14.95 30.31
N TRP A 269 -23.05 14.17 29.86
CA TRP A 269 -23.33 12.99 29.07
C TRP A 269 -24.03 11.95 29.94
N ALA A 270 -25.22 11.51 29.54
CA ALA A 270 -25.93 10.46 30.24
C ALA A 270 -25.24 9.11 29.97
N LEU A 271 -24.61 8.54 31.00
CA LEU A 271 -24.00 7.22 30.97
C LEU A 271 -25.09 6.15 31.03
N ASN A 272 -25.90 6.04 29.98
CA ASN A 272 -27.02 5.10 29.91
C ASN A 272 -26.59 3.67 29.54
N VAL A 273 -25.29 3.46 29.35
CA VAL A 273 -24.67 2.17 29.03
C VAL A 273 -23.45 2.01 29.93
N ALA A 274 -23.27 0.83 30.54
CA ALA A 274 -22.09 0.57 31.34
C ALA A 274 -20.85 0.65 30.44
N ASP A 275 -19.76 1.16 30.99
CA ASP A 275 -18.53 1.26 30.24
C ASP A 275 -17.96 -0.14 29.96
N PRO A 276 -17.43 -0.37 28.75
CA PRO A 276 -16.89 -1.67 28.36
C PRO A 276 -15.68 -2.00 29.23
N ALA A 277 -15.87 -2.86 30.25
CA ALA A 277 -14.79 -3.47 31.01
C ALA A 277 -14.09 -4.58 30.17
N ASN A 278 -13.62 -4.22 28.97
CA ASN A 278 -12.97 -5.10 28.00
C ASN A 278 -11.70 -4.47 27.40
N GLY A 279 -10.88 -5.29 26.74
CA GLY A 279 -9.54 -4.92 26.27
C GLY A 279 -9.53 -3.88 25.17
N ALA A 280 -10.69 -3.49 24.64
CA ALA A 280 -10.79 -2.41 23.70
C ALA A 280 -10.89 -1.04 24.36
N GLY A 281 -11.32 -0.92 25.62
CA GLY A 281 -11.69 0.38 26.19
C GLY A 281 -11.77 0.53 27.71
N GLY A 282 -11.46 -0.51 28.50
CA GLY A 282 -11.84 -0.58 29.91
C GLY A 282 -10.97 0.16 30.94
N ILE A 283 -9.82 0.72 30.56
CA ILE A 283 -8.93 1.36 31.53
C ILE A 283 -9.45 2.73 31.95
N ILE A 284 -9.38 3.02 33.24
CA ILE A 284 -9.58 4.34 33.86
C ILE A 284 -8.28 4.69 34.57
N SER A 285 -7.74 5.89 34.33
CA SER A 285 -6.46 6.30 34.92
C SER A 285 -6.34 7.81 34.95
N ASN A 286 -5.18 8.34 35.32
CA ASN A 286 -4.82 9.76 35.25
C ASN A 286 -3.53 9.94 34.42
N VAL A 287 -3.23 11.18 34.02
CA VAL A 287 -2.09 11.42 33.11
C VAL A 287 -0.74 11.17 33.76
N VAL A 288 -0.64 11.24 35.10
CA VAL A 288 0.59 10.97 35.84
C VAL A 288 0.91 9.47 35.82
N ASP A 289 -0.05 8.61 36.07
CA ASP A 289 0.15 7.15 35.99
C ASP A 289 0.37 6.69 34.55
N TYR A 290 -0.44 7.18 33.61
CA TYR A 290 -0.23 6.87 32.19
C TYR A 290 1.14 7.33 31.68
N SER A 291 1.71 8.40 32.25
CA SER A 291 3.06 8.85 31.85
C SER A 291 4.13 7.78 32.13
N LYS A 292 3.94 6.94 33.15
CA LYS A 292 4.83 5.80 33.46
C LYS A 292 4.74 4.73 32.38
N TRP A 293 3.53 4.47 31.88
CA TRP A 293 3.34 3.59 30.73
C TRP A 293 4.03 4.12 29.46
N ILE A 294 3.93 5.42 29.19
CA ILE A 294 4.61 6.03 28.05
C ILE A 294 6.12 5.98 28.19
N HIS A 295 6.65 6.23 29.40
CA HIS A 295 8.06 6.04 29.71
C HIS A 295 8.51 4.62 29.36
N THR A 296 7.75 3.59 29.76
CA THR A 296 8.03 2.19 29.46
C THR A 296 8.08 1.89 27.96
N LEU A 297 7.07 2.32 27.18
CA LEU A 297 7.03 2.10 25.72
C LEU A 297 8.17 2.81 24.97
N MET A 298 8.53 4.00 25.43
CA MET A 298 9.54 4.86 24.83
C MET A 298 10.97 4.38 25.12
N HIS A 299 11.22 3.89 26.33
CA HIS A 299 12.51 3.33 26.75
C HIS A 299 12.65 1.83 26.47
N GLU A 300 11.59 1.18 25.98
CA GLU A 300 11.53 -0.28 25.82
C GLU A 300 11.89 -1.01 27.12
N ALA A 301 11.42 -0.46 28.24
CA ALA A 301 11.69 -0.96 29.57
C ALA A 301 10.75 -2.12 29.92
N GLY A 302 11.13 -2.90 30.95
CA GLY A 302 10.26 -3.92 31.52
C GLY A 302 8.93 -3.32 32.01
N PRO A 303 7.86 -4.14 32.14
CA PRO A 303 7.90 -5.61 32.20
C PRO A 303 7.92 -6.31 30.83
N VAL A 304 7.59 -5.60 29.75
CA VAL A 304 7.62 -6.15 28.39
C VAL A 304 9.06 -6.22 27.89
N SER A 305 9.46 -7.35 27.31
CA SER A 305 10.78 -7.53 26.69
C SER A 305 10.99 -6.61 25.48
N LYS A 306 12.25 -6.42 25.08
CA LYS A 306 12.59 -5.64 23.88
C LYS A 306 11.96 -6.19 22.61
N ASP A 307 11.88 -7.52 22.47
CA ASP A 307 11.19 -8.15 21.33
C ASP A 307 9.68 -7.86 21.36
N GLY A 308 9.06 -7.95 22.54
CA GLY A 308 7.66 -7.55 22.73
C GLY A 308 7.42 -6.10 22.30
N HIS A 309 8.24 -5.15 22.76
CA HIS A 309 8.17 -3.74 22.34
C HIS A 309 8.34 -3.58 20.82
N ALA A 310 9.29 -4.29 20.22
CA ALA A 310 9.49 -4.27 18.77
C ALA A 310 8.26 -4.77 18.01
N LYS A 311 7.60 -5.83 18.51
CA LYS A 311 6.36 -6.36 17.93
C LYS A 311 5.19 -5.39 18.05
N LEU A 312 4.99 -4.75 19.21
CA LEU A 312 3.93 -3.75 19.39
C LEU A 312 4.01 -2.62 18.35
N LYS A 313 5.22 -2.23 17.96
CA LYS A 313 5.51 -1.12 17.04
C LYS A 313 5.62 -1.54 15.57
N TYR A 314 5.64 -2.84 15.27
CA TYR A 314 5.85 -3.35 13.92
C TYR A 314 4.68 -2.99 12.98
N PRO A 315 4.92 -2.55 11.72
CA PRO A 315 3.86 -2.13 10.80
C PRO A 315 3.08 -3.30 10.18
N PHE A 316 2.16 -3.91 10.92
CA PHE A 316 1.38 -5.06 10.45
C PHE A 316 0.29 -4.71 9.42
N SER A 317 -0.28 -3.51 9.52
CA SER A 317 -1.37 -3.04 8.66
C SER A 317 -1.17 -1.58 8.26
N ILE A 318 -1.53 -1.20 7.04
CA ILE A 318 -1.55 0.21 6.62
C ILE A 318 -2.95 0.78 6.86
N GLN A 319 -3.04 1.77 7.74
CA GLN A 319 -4.28 2.45 8.07
C GLN A 319 -4.65 3.50 7.00
N GLY A 320 -3.66 4.22 6.47
CA GLY A 320 -3.85 5.21 5.42
C GLY A 320 -2.54 5.80 4.90
N VAL A 321 -2.56 6.36 3.69
CA VAL A 321 -1.35 6.89 3.01
C VAL A 321 -1.22 8.42 3.00
N ASP A 322 -2.27 9.15 3.39
CA ASP A 322 -2.30 10.62 3.42
C ASP A 322 -3.03 11.12 4.69
N MET A 323 -2.54 10.73 5.85
CA MET A 323 -3.10 11.15 7.14
C MET A 323 -2.25 12.23 7.76
N ALA A 324 -2.71 13.48 7.70
CA ALA A 324 -1.99 14.58 8.32
C ALA A 324 -1.94 14.43 9.87
N PRO A 325 -0.86 14.87 10.53
CA PRO A 325 0.29 15.61 9.99
C PRO A 325 1.42 14.71 9.47
N TYR A 326 1.22 13.40 9.42
CA TYR A 326 2.25 12.46 8.98
C TYR A 326 2.67 12.70 7.52
N THR A 327 3.96 12.53 7.26
CA THR A 327 4.60 12.77 5.96
C THR A 327 4.66 11.53 5.07
N GLY A 328 4.23 10.38 5.59
CA GLY A 328 4.17 9.10 4.89
C GLY A 328 2.98 8.25 5.38
N PRO A 329 2.93 6.96 5.00
CA PRO A 329 1.87 6.06 5.45
C PRO A 329 1.81 5.98 6.96
N VAL A 330 0.58 5.99 7.48
CA VAL A 330 0.31 5.62 8.86
C VAL A 330 0.00 4.14 8.88
N TRP A 331 0.74 3.41 9.72
CA TRP A 331 0.54 2.00 9.95
C TRP A 331 -0.05 1.75 11.33
N TYR A 332 -0.63 0.59 11.49
CA TYR A 332 -1.08 0.07 12.77
C TYR A 332 -0.23 -1.14 13.13
N GLY A 333 0.36 -1.10 14.32
CA GLY A 333 1.04 -2.23 14.95
C GLY A 333 0.08 -3.06 15.76
N LEU A 334 0.40 -3.31 17.03
CA LEU A 334 -0.49 -4.00 17.97
C LEU A 334 -0.96 -3.00 19.02
N GLY A 335 -2.15 -2.44 18.81
CA GLY A 335 -2.70 -1.41 19.70
C GLY A 335 -1.96 -0.06 19.64
N LEU A 336 -1.22 0.22 18.55
CA LEU A 336 -0.46 1.45 18.33
C LEU A 336 -0.53 1.89 16.86
N ASP A 337 -0.83 3.17 16.63
CA ASP A 337 -0.58 3.83 15.34
C ASP A 337 0.91 4.22 15.27
N GLY A 338 1.51 4.13 14.08
CA GLY A 338 2.87 4.59 13.81
C GLY A 338 2.92 5.39 12.51
N GLY A 339 3.76 6.43 12.50
CA GLY A 339 3.96 7.29 11.33
C GLY A 339 5.24 8.10 11.42
N ILE A 340 5.54 8.83 10.35
CA ILE A 340 6.70 9.72 10.28
C ILE A 340 6.26 11.18 10.30
N TYR A 341 6.75 11.96 11.25
CA TYR A 341 6.51 13.40 11.37
C TYR A 341 7.83 14.14 11.56
N ARG A 342 8.12 15.13 10.71
CA ARG A 342 9.37 15.92 10.74
C ARG A 342 10.64 15.04 10.85
N ASN A 343 10.68 13.95 10.08
CA ASN A 343 11.73 12.92 10.06
C ASN A 343 11.87 12.08 11.33
N GLU A 344 10.95 12.20 12.28
CA GLU A 344 10.93 11.40 13.50
C GLU A 344 9.85 10.32 13.41
N ARG A 345 10.14 9.15 13.98
CA ARG A 345 9.14 8.10 14.18
C ARG A 345 8.25 8.51 15.35
N VAL A 346 6.96 8.63 15.10
CA VAL A 346 5.96 8.93 16.12
C VAL A 346 5.05 7.73 16.25
N PHE A 347 4.89 7.25 17.47
CA PHE A 347 3.89 6.25 17.84
C PHE A 347 2.82 6.90 18.69
N SER A 348 1.58 6.49 18.49
CA SER A 348 0.44 7.08 19.19
C SER A 348 -0.71 6.10 19.34
N HIS A 349 -1.66 6.45 20.20
CA HIS A 349 -3.00 5.92 20.11
C HIS A 349 -3.99 6.97 20.63
N THR A 350 -5.15 7.05 20.00
CA THR A 350 -6.25 7.92 20.46
C THR A 350 -7.34 7.09 21.13
N GLY A 351 -8.09 7.69 22.04
CA GLY A 351 -9.21 7.05 22.71
C GLY A 351 -10.40 7.99 22.75
N GLY A 352 -11.59 7.43 22.53
CA GLY A 352 -12.85 8.14 22.70
C GLY A 352 -13.93 7.18 23.17
N ILE A 353 -14.67 7.56 24.21
CA ILE A 353 -15.80 6.80 24.72
C ILE A 353 -16.69 7.67 25.61
N SER A 354 -18.01 7.54 25.53
CA SER A 354 -18.95 8.09 26.52
C SER A 354 -18.71 9.56 26.92
N GLY A 355 -18.29 10.42 25.98
CA GLY A 355 -18.00 11.83 26.27
C GLY A 355 -16.57 12.13 26.77
N TYR A 356 -15.68 11.16 26.83
CA TYR A 356 -14.26 11.30 27.15
C TYR A 356 -13.41 11.17 25.88
N ALA A 357 -12.24 11.81 25.88
CA ALA A 357 -11.19 11.51 24.94
C ALA A 357 -9.82 11.47 25.62
N SER A 358 -8.94 10.65 25.07
CA SER A 358 -7.57 10.46 25.53
C SER A 358 -6.63 10.34 24.33
N SER A 359 -5.37 10.66 24.54
CA SER A 359 -4.33 10.42 23.55
C SER A 359 -2.99 10.28 24.25
N PHE A 360 -2.12 9.45 23.69
CA PHE A 360 -0.71 9.53 23.96
C PHE A 360 0.09 9.54 22.66
N LYS A 361 1.28 10.12 22.71
CA LYS A 361 2.25 10.12 21.61
C LYS A 361 3.65 9.98 22.17
N PHE A 362 4.55 9.30 21.47
CA PHE A 362 5.95 9.24 21.85
C PHE A 362 6.88 9.08 20.64
N LEU A 363 8.07 9.67 20.79
CA LEU A 363 9.19 9.64 19.86
C LEU A 363 10.31 8.81 20.53
N PRO A 364 10.40 7.49 20.24
CA PRO A 364 11.32 6.60 20.94
C PRO A 364 12.79 6.97 20.73
N ASP A 365 13.12 7.57 19.59
CA ASP A 365 14.47 8.01 19.21
C ASP A 365 14.90 9.29 19.96
N ARG A 366 13.92 10.06 20.46
CA ARG A 366 14.14 11.32 21.20
C ARG A 366 13.86 11.23 22.69
N LYS A 367 13.41 10.07 23.18
CA LYS A 367 12.96 9.87 24.56
C LYS A 367 11.98 10.96 25.02
N PHE A 368 11.12 11.40 24.10
CA PHE A 368 10.05 12.37 24.35
C PHE A 368 8.67 11.71 24.17
N GLY A 369 7.75 11.98 25.09
CA GLY A 369 6.38 11.49 25.01
C GLY A 369 5.40 12.38 25.76
N LEU A 370 4.11 12.20 25.48
CA LEU A 370 3.04 12.93 26.11
C LEU A 370 1.80 12.06 26.29
N VAL A 371 1.02 12.39 27.30
CA VAL A 371 -0.31 11.85 27.59
C VAL A 371 -1.26 13.01 27.77
N MET A 372 -2.43 12.92 27.16
CA MET A 372 -3.49 13.91 27.28
C MET A 372 -4.82 13.22 27.54
N SER A 373 -5.65 13.85 28.35
CA SER A 373 -7.03 13.43 28.57
C SER A 373 -7.95 14.63 28.69
N GLN A 374 -9.21 14.46 28.31
CA GLN A 374 -10.25 15.48 28.43
C GLN A 374 -11.61 14.86 28.71
N ASN A 375 -12.53 15.68 29.21
CA ASN A 375 -13.91 15.31 29.47
C ASN A 375 -14.91 15.80 28.40
N SER A 376 -14.47 15.80 27.15
CA SER A 376 -15.31 15.95 25.96
C SER A 376 -14.81 15.04 24.83
N MET A 377 -15.64 14.78 23.80
CA MET A 377 -15.21 14.03 22.60
C MET A 377 -14.65 14.92 21.48
N ASN A 378 -14.21 16.14 21.80
CA ASN A 378 -13.73 17.06 20.78
C ASN A 378 -12.28 16.76 20.37
N THR A 379 -12.04 16.30 19.13
CA THR A 379 -10.69 15.94 18.67
C THR A 379 -9.72 17.12 18.53
N ALA A 380 -10.16 18.38 18.68
CA ALA A 380 -9.30 19.55 18.62
C ALA A 380 -8.16 19.56 19.65
N PHE A 381 -8.32 18.88 20.80
CA PHE A 381 -7.28 18.78 21.81
C PHE A 381 -5.99 18.13 21.27
N GLU A 382 -6.06 17.37 20.16
CA GLU A 382 -4.90 16.81 19.48
C GLU A 382 -3.90 17.88 19.02
N ALA A 383 -4.37 19.10 18.72
CA ALA A 383 -3.49 20.20 18.35
C ALA A 383 -2.52 20.59 19.48
N ILE A 384 -2.90 20.34 20.74
CA ILE A 384 -2.03 20.55 21.91
C ILE A 384 -0.83 19.61 21.85
N GLY A 385 -1.08 18.32 21.59
CA GLY A 385 -0.02 17.30 21.51
C GLY A 385 0.96 17.56 20.36
N TRP A 386 0.45 17.96 19.19
CA TRP A 386 1.31 18.28 18.05
C TRP A 386 2.10 19.58 18.26
N ARG A 387 1.50 20.61 18.89
CA ARG A 387 2.22 21.82 19.28
C ARG A 387 3.38 21.51 20.24
N LEU A 388 3.17 20.62 21.22
CA LEU A 388 4.24 20.18 22.13
C LEU A 388 5.37 19.45 21.40
N ILE A 389 5.05 18.58 20.44
CA ILE A 389 6.06 17.90 19.61
C ILE A 389 6.82 18.92 18.77
N ASP A 390 6.14 19.89 18.16
CA ASP A 390 6.78 20.93 17.35
C ASP A 390 7.69 21.85 18.17
N GLU A 391 7.23 22.30 19.35
CA GLU A 391 8.07 23.10 20.27
C GLU A 391 9.30 22.30 20.73
N PHE A 392 9.13 21.00 21.00
CA PHE A 392 10.24 20.13 21.39
C PHE A 392 11.26 19.91 20.26
N LEU A 393 10.79 19.63 19.03
CA LEU A 393 11.66 19.47 17.86
C LEU A 393 12.27 20.81 17.39
N GLY A 394 11.76 21.92 17.88
CA GLY A 394 12.19 23.27 17.54
C GLY A 394 11.85 23.65 16.10
N GLY A 395 12.56 24.66 15.58
CA GLY A 395 12.28 25.26 14.27
C GLY A 395 11.37 26.48 14.37
N PRO A 396 11.18 27.22 13.26
CA PRO A 396 10.40 28.44 13.27
C PRO A 396 8.90 28.12 13.39
N GLU A 397 8.17 28.89 14.19
CA GLU A 397 6.77 28.58 14.54
C GLU A 397 5.82 28.56 13.34
N ASP A 398 6.16 29.24 12.24
CA ASP A 398 5.39 29.24 10.99
C ASP A 398 5.52 27.93 10.19
N GLU A 399 6.50 27.07 10.53
CA GLU A 399 6.61 25.70 10.02
C GLU A 399 5.80 24.69 10.83
N PHE A 400 5.29 25.06 12.01
CA PHE A 400 4.54 24.14 12.86
C PHE A 400 3.24 23.74 12.17
N TYR A 401 2.86 22.47 12.31
CA TYR A 401 1.66 21.99 11.65
C TYR A 401 0.42 22.52 12.38
N ASP A 402 -0.39 23.32 11.68
CA ASP A 402 -1.64 23.86 12.22
C ASP A 402 -2.74 22.78 12.26
N MET A 403 -2.71 21.98 13.32
CA MET A 403 -3.72 20.97 13.62
C MET A 403 -5.10 21.58 13.90
N ASN A 404 -5.16 22.80 14.44
CA ASN A 404 -6.43 23.45 14.74
C ASN A 404 -7.19 23.77 13.44
N LYS A 405 -6.48 24.31 12.44
CA LYS A 405 -7.03 24.54 11.10
C LYS A 405 -7.45 23.23 10.42
N THR A 406 -6.66 22.18 10.58
CA THR A 406 -7.02 20.84 10.08
C THR A 406 -8.31 20.35 10.72
N GLN A 407 -8.45 20.52 12.04
CA GLN A 407 -9.66 20.17 12.77
C GLN A 407 -10.87 20.97 12.27
N SER A 408 -10.75 22.28 12.09
CA SER A 408 -11.83 23.11 11.52
C SER A 408 -12.25 22.63 10.13
N TYR A 409 -11.29 22.31 9.27
CA TYR A 409 -11.57 21.76 7.94
C TYR A 409 -12.30 20.40 8.01
N LEU A 410 -11.82 19.48 8.85
CA LEU A 410 -12.41 18.15 9.02
C LEU A 410 -13.82 18.22 9.60
N THR A 411 -14.06 19.09 10.59
CA THR A 411 -15.39 19.32 11.15
C THR A 411 -16.36 19.82 10.08
N LYS A 412 -15.96 20.84 9.30
CA LYS A 412 -16.78 21.36 8.20
C LYS A 412 -17.07 20.30 7.14
N LYS A 413 -16.05 19.55 6.72
CA LYS A 413 -16.20 18.44 5.76
C LYS A 413 -17.17 17.38 6.28
N ARG A 414 -17.08 17.03 7.58
CA ARG A 414 -17.99 16.07 8.20
C ARG A 414 -19.43 16.58 8.21
N GLU A 415 -19.66 17.85 8.52
CA GLU A 415 -20.99 18.47 8.45
C GLU A 415 -21.56 18.43 7.02
N GLU A 416 -20.75 18.74 6.01
CA GLU A 416 -21.14 18.64 4.60
C GLU A 416 -21.47 17.20 4.21
N GLN A 417 -20.65 16.22 4.62
CA GLN A 417 -20.90 14.80 4.39
C GLN A 417 -22.18 14.32 5.08
N LEU A 418 -22.45 14.74 6.32
CA LEU A 418 -23.67 14.40 7.05
C LEU A 418 -24.91 15.00 6.38
N LYS A 419 -24.82 16.22 5.85
CA LYS A 419 -25.89 16.85 5.06
C LYS A 419 -26.16 16.10 3.75
N ALA A 420 -25.11 15.57 3.10
CA ALA A 420 -25.20 14.79 1.87
C ALA A 420 -25.53 13.30 2.10
N LEU A 421 -25.47 12.81 3.35
CA LEU A 421 -25.63 11.38 3.65
C LEU A 421 -27.00 10.83 3.25
N PRO A 422 -28.14 11.52 3.51
CA PRO A 422 -29.46 11.01 3.15
C PRO A 422 -29.61 10.78 1.64
N SER A 423 -29.14 11.72 0.81
CA SER A 423 -29.19 11.57 -0.65
C SER A 423 -28.23 10.50 -1.16
N LYS A 424 -27.11 10.27 -0.47
CA LYS A 424 -26.15 9.21 -0.84
C LYS A 424 -26.63 7.81 -0.46
N LEU A 425 -27.13 7.63 0.76
CA LEU A 425 -27.57 6.33 1.27
C LEU A 425 -28.93 5.93 0.71
N TYR A 426 -29.78 6.93 0.41
CA TYR A 426 -31.13 6.70 -0.06
C TYR A 426 -31.45 7.60 -1.27
N PRO A 427 -30.75 7.40 -2.40
CA PRO A 427 -30.87 8.24 -3.60
C PRO A 427 -32.29 8.21 -4.20
N ASN A 428 -33.04 7.16 -3.92
CA ASN A 428 -34.39 6.93 -4.42
C ASN A 428 -35.49 7.26 -3.40
N VAL A 429 -35.19 8.01 -2.32
CA VAL A 429 -36.24 8.43 -1.37
C VAL A 429 -37.22 9.35 -2.09
N PRO A 430 -38.51 8.99 -2.14
CA PRO A 430 -39.50 9.82 -2.82
C PRO A 430 -39.59 11.20 -2.15
N SER A 431 -39.70 12.25 -2.98
CA SER A 431 -39.88 13.63 -2.50
C SER A 431 -41.17 13.83 -1.71
N GLN A 432 -42.19 13.02 -2.02
CA GLN A 432 -43.39 12.87 -1.21
C GLN A 432 -43.17 11.78 -0.17
N ARG A 433 -43.49 12.10 1.10
CA ARG A 433 -43.53 11.11 2.17
C ARG A 433 -44.49 10.00 1.77
N VAL A 434 -43.94 8.81 1.51
CA VAL A 434 -44.75 7.61 1.26
C VAL A 434 -45.51 7.33 2.55
N GLN A 435 -46.84 7.24 2.45
CA GLN A 435 -47.64 6.82 3.58
C GLN A 435 -47.23 5.39 3.94
N PRO A 436 -46.95 5.08 5.21
CA PRO A 436 -46.64 3.72 5.61
C PRO A 436 -47.75 2.79 5.13
N GLN A 437 -47.38 1.67 4.51
CA GLN A 437 -48.37 0.72 3.95
C GLN A 437 -49.23 0.07 5.06
N LEU A 438 -48.75 0.10 6.30
CA LEU A 438 -49.45 -0.37 7.48
C LEU A 438 -49.61 0.76 8.50
N PRO A 439 -50.59 0.69 9.42
CA PRO A 439 -50.62 1.57 10.60
C PRO A 439 -49.29 1.53 11.35
N LEU A 440 -48.84 2.67 11.92
CA LEU A 440 -47.58 2.76 12.67
C LEU A 440 -47.47 1.70 13.76
N GLN A 441 -48.58 1.36 14.42
CA GLN A 441 -48.67 0.31 15.44
C GLN A 441 -48.27 -1.07 14.91
N ASN A 442 -48.40 -1.32 13.61
CA ASN A 442 -48.00 -2.61 13.01
C ASN A 442 -46.51 -2.65 12.65
N TYR A 443 -45.83 -1.50 12.62
CA TYR A 443 -44.36 -1.43 12.62
C TYR A 443 -43.81 -1.44 14.05
N THR A 444 -44.69 -1.40 15.07
CA THR A 444 -44.27 -1.55 16.45
C THR A 444 -44.20 -3.00 16.87
N GLY A 445 -43.06 -3.38 17.43
CA GLY A 445 -42.81 -4.75 17.84
C GLY A 445 -41.43 -4.90 18.46
N THR A 446 -41.16 -6.13 18.87
CA THR A 446 -39.87 -6.59 19.37
C THR A 446 -39.11 -7.23 18.23
N TYR A 447 -38.01 -6.62 17.80
CA TYR A 447 -37.10 -7.21 16.81
C TYR A 447 -35.86 -7.76 17.50
N THR A 448 -35.34 -8.89 17.01
CA THR A 448 -34.13 -9.53 17.52
C THR A 448 -33.13 -9.74 16.39
N ASN A 449 -31.84 -9.74 16.73
CA ASN A 449 -30.76 -10.08 15.81
C ASN A 449 -29.79 -11.01 16.55
N ALA A 450 -29.30 -12.06 15.86
CA ALA A 450 -28.46 -13.06 16.49
C ALA A 450 -27.13 -12.51 17.02
N ALA A 451 -26.55 -11.49 16.37
CA ALA A 451 -25.29 -10.88 16.77
C ALA A 451 -25.44 -9.87 17.92
N TYR A 452 -26.61 -9.23 18.05
CA TYR A 452 -26.83 -8.15 19.00
C TYR A 452 -27.86 -8.57 20.06
N VAL A 453 -27.39 -8.84 21.27
CA VAL A 453 -28.27 -9.17 22.39
C VAL A 453 -29.15 -7.98 22.71
N GLY A 454 -30.45 -8.16 22.50
CA GLY A 454 -31.46 -7.16 22.82
C GLY A 454 -32.73 -7.31 21.98
N ILE A 455 -33.83 -6.86 22.58
CA ILE A 455 -35.09 -6.60 21.91
C ILE A 455 -35.03 -5.14 21.44
N LEU A 456 -35.04 -4.90 20.13
CA LEU A 456 -35.43 -3.58 19.61
C LEU A 456 -36.95 -3.50 19.81
N SER A 457 -37.39 -2.96 20.93
CA SER A 457 -38.81 -2.68 21.17
C SER A 457 -39.11 -1.28 20.65
N SER A 458 -39.90 -1.16 19.60
CA SER A 458 -40.36 0.15 19.15
C SER A 458 -41.69 0.48 19.85
N THR A 459 -41.69 0.70 21.16
CA THR A 459 -42.95 0.79 21.92
C THR A 459 -43.79 2.04 21.68
N HIS A 460 -43.25 3.12 21.07
CA HIS A 460 -44.05 4.27 20.67
C HIS A 460 -43.46 5.01 19.46
N LEU A 461 -43.99 4.77 18.27
CA LEU A 461 -43.84 5.69 17.15
C LEU A 461 -44.86 6.83 17.30
N THR A 462 -44.57 7.82 18.17
CA THR A 462 -45.25 9.11 18.03
C THR A 462 -44.80 9.75 16.71
N SER A 463 -45.64 10.57 16.10
CA SER A 463 -45.39 11.26 14.81
C SER A 463 -44.09 12.08 14.74
N HIS A 464 -43.34 12.17 15.85
CA HIS A 464 -42.02 12.77 15.97
C HIS A 464 -40.81 11.86 15.68
N ILE A 465 -40.93 10.52 15.68
CA ILE A 465 -39.77 9.63 15.46
C ILE A 465 -39.36 9.49 13.98
N LEU A 466 -40.10 10.10 13.06
CA LEU A 466 -39.65 10.36 11.68
C LEU A 466 -39.00 11.76 11.51
N ARG A 467 -38.62 12.45 12.60
CA ARG A 467 -37.93 13.77 12.59
C ARG A 467 -36.56 13.73 13.29
N SER A 468 -35.65 12.88 12.80
CA SER A 468 -34.20 13.06 13.04
C SER A 468 -33.47 13.53 11.79
N THR A 469 -34.10 14.41 11.02
CA THR A 469 -33.43 15.30 10.05
C THR A 469 -33.73 16.76 10.43
N PRO A 470 -32.76 17.68 10.31
CA PRO A 470 -32.96 19.08 10.66
C PRO A 470 -34.03 19.71 9.76
N LYS A 471 -34.88 20.53 10.38
CA LYS A 471 -35.91 21.34 9.72
C LYS A 471 -35.32 22.11 8.53
N LEU A 472 -35.97 22.03 7.37
CA LEU A 472 -35.91 23.07 6.34
C LEU A 472 -37.33 23.37 5.87
N ASP A 473 -37.58 24.67 5.82
CA ASP A 473 -38.86 25.33 5.63
C ASP A 473 -39.27 25.35 4.15
N HIS A 474 -40.51 25.75 3.94
CA HIS A 474 -41.39 25.63 2.77
C HIS A 474 -40.93 26.17 1.39
N GLN A 475 -41.64 25.62 0.38
CA GLN A 475 -42.00 26.14 -0.95
C GLN A 475 -41.07 25.91 -2.16
N THR A 476 -41.48 25.01 -3.07
CA THR A 476 -41.42 25.29 -4.51
C THR A 476 -42.47 24.52 -5.33
N PHE A 477 -42.87 25.20 -6.39
CA PHE A 477 -43.86 24.94 -7.44
C PHE A 477 -43.56 23.70 -8.33
N VAL A 478 -44.56 23.36 -9.12
CA VAL A 478 -44.75 22.20 -10.01
C VAL A 478 -44.44 22.52 -11.49
N GLN A 479 -44.24 21.44 -12.28
CA GLN A 479 -44.29 21.28 -13.77
C GLN A 479 -42.98 21.57 -14.55
N GLY A 480 -42.63 20.84 -15.61
CA GLY A 480 -43.29 19.76 -16.35
C GLY A 480 -42.51 19.40 -17.64
N GLN A 481 -42.77 18.18 -18.13
CA GLN A 481 -42.18 17.31 -19.16
C GLN A 481 -41.86 17.75 -20.63
N GLU A 482 -41.00 16.91 -21.25
CA GLU A 482 -40.98 16.28 -22.61
C GLU A 482 -40.85 17.08 -23.93
N GLN A 483 -39.96 16.59 -24.85
CA GLN A 483 -40.29 16.35 -26.28
C GLN A 483 -39.23 15.52 -27.07
N LYS A 484 -39.72 14.71 -28.02
CA LYS A 484 -39.02 13.76 -28.93
C LYS A 484 -38.79 14.32 -30.36
N THR A 485 -37.90 13.63 -31.05
CA THR A 485 -37.20 13.77 -32.36
C THR A 485 -38.01 13.57 -33.67
N ARG A 486 -37.49 14.10 -34.79
CA ARG A 486 -37.69 13.63 -36.19
C ARG A 486 -36.48 14.02 -37.09
N ALA A 487 -35.94 13.10 -37.90
CA ALA A 487 -34.91 13.38 -38.92
C ALA A 487 -35.09 12.49 -40.19
N ALA A 488 -34.59 12.98 -41.33
CA ALA A 488 -34.86 12.56 -42.71
C ALA A 488 -33.86 11.52 -43.31
N THR A 489 -34.27 10.78 -44.34
CA THR A 489 -33.57 9.62 -44.93
C THR A 489 -32.62 9.97 -46.10
N LYS A 490 -31.41 9.41 -46.13
CA LYS A 490 -30.41 9.44 -47.23
C LYS A 490 -30.57 8.20 -48.14
N MET A 491 -30.51 8.34 -49.46
CA MET A 491 -30.60 7.21 -50.42
C MET A 491 -29.21 6.64 -50.76
N VAL A 492 -29.04 5.31 -50.71
CA VAL A 492 -27.82 4.55 -51.06
C VAL A 492 -28.15 3.49 -52.14
N LYS A 493 -27.15 3.05 -52.93
CA LYS A 493 -27.36 2.12 -54.06
C LYS A 493 -27.68 0.69 -53.62
N ASP A 494 -27.12 0.23 -52.49
CA ASP A 494 -27.31 -1.10 -51.92
C ASP A 494 -27.38 -0.97 -50.39
N THR A 495 -28.35 -1.64 -49.75
CA THR A 495 -28.53 -1.62 -48.29
C THR A 495 -28.08 -2.91 -47.61
N ALA A 496 -27.66 -3.94 -48.35
CA ALA A 496 -27.42 -5.28 -47.81
C ALA A 496 -26.44 -5.31 -46.62
N TYR A 497 -25.35 -4.54 -46.63
CA TYR A 497 -24.42 -4.49 -45.48
C TYR A 497 -24.97 -3.70 -44.30
N TYR A 498 -25.78 -2.66 -44.55
CA TYR A 498 -26.48 -1.93 -43.49
C TYR A 498 -27.57 -2.80 -42.85
N ASP A 499 -28.29 -3.56 -43.66
CA ASP A 499 -29.32 -4.51 -43.25
C ASP A 499 -28.71 -5.69 -42.48
N ALA A 500 -27.56 -6.22 -42.92
CA ALA A 500 -26.82 -7.27 -42.21
C ALA A 500 -26.36 -6.82 -40.82
N LEU A 501 -26.04 -5.53 -40.66
CA LEU A 501 -25.70 -4.92 -39.37
C LEU A 501 -26.92 -4.36 -38.62
N GLU A 502 -28.14 -4.55 -39.13
CA GLU A 502 -29.40 -4.04 -38.54
C GLU A 502 -29.39 -2.50 -38.29
N VAL A 503 -28.74 -1.71 -39.14
CA VAL A 503 -28.61 -0.24 -39.02
C VAL A 503 -29.09 0.50 -40.26
N PRO A 504 -29.60 1.75 -40.15
CA PRO A 504 -30.00 2.51 -41.34
C PRO A 504 -28.78 3.03 -42.12
N PRO A 505 -28.88 3.33 -43.43
CA PRO A 505 -27.79 3.92 -44.21
C PRO A 505 -27.30 5.29 -43.71
N THR A 506 -28.10 5.98 -42.90
CA THR A 506 -27.74 7.22 -42.21
C THR A 506 -26.95 6.99 -40.91
N ALA A 507 -26.69 5.74 -40.52
CA ALA A 507 -26.00 5.41 -39.28
C ALA A 507 -24.61 6.03 -39.25
N THR A 508 -24.28 6.64 -38.13
CA THR A 508 -22.94 7.14 -37.83
C THR A 508 -21.97 5.97 -37.67
N ASP A 509 -20.66 6.21 -37.84
CA ASP A 509 -19.66 5.15 -37.73
C ASP A 509 -19.68 4.47 -36.35
N VAL A 510 -20.05 5.24 -35.32
CA VAL A 510 -20.27 4.75 -33.95
C VAL A 510 -21.45 3.77 -33.89
N GLU A 511 -22.56 4.07 -34.56
CA GLU A 511 -23.74 3.18 -34.59
C GLU A 511 -23.46 1.89 -35.36
N ILE A 512 -22.69 1.96 -36.45
CA ILE A 512 -22.26 0.78 -37.24
C ILE A 512 -21.34 -0.11 -36.40
N LYS A 513 -20.33 0.47 -35.73
CA LYS A 513 -19.40 -0.24 -34.85
C LYS A 513 -20.12 -0.88 -33.66
N LYS A 514 -21.08 -0.18 -33.08
CA LYS A 514 -21.91 -0.69 -31.97
C LYS A 514 -22.79 -1.86 -32.42
N ALA A 515 -23.43 -1.75 -33.58
CA ALA A 515 -24.32 -2.78 -34.09
C ALA A 515 -23.58 -4.06 -34.49
N TYR A 516 -22.42 -3.93 -35.16
CA TYR A 516 -21.54 -5.06 -35.44
C TYR A 516 -21.12 -5.79 -34.17
N ARG A 517 -20.61 -5.07 -33.15
CA ARG A 517 -20.17 -5.69 -31.89
C ARG A 517 -21.29 -6.46 -31.19
N LYS A 518 -22.51 -5.90 -31.18
CA LYS A 518 -23.69 -6.57 -30.62
C LYS A 518 -24.05 -7.85 -31.38
N LEU A 519 -24.01 -7.80 -32.71
CA LEU A 519 -24.33 -8.94 -33.57
C LEU A 519 -23.24 -10.01 -33.51
N ALA A 520 -21.96 -9.63 -33.46
CA ALA A 520 -20.82 -10.52 -33.33
C ALA A 520 -20.90 -11.34 -32.04
N ILE A 521 -21.26 -10.71 -30.91
CA ILE A 521 -21.46 -11.44 -29.64
C ILE A 521 -22.66 -12.39 -29.75
N ARG A 522 -23.77 -11.95 -30.34
CA ARG A 522 -25.00 -12.76 -30.46
C ARG A 522 -24.83 -13.95 -31.39
N LEU A 523 -24.09 -13.78 -32.49
CA LEU A 523 -23.93 -14.77 -33.56
C LEU A 523 -22.62 -15.56 -33.47
N HIS A 524 -21.84 -15.36 -32.40
CA HIS A 524 -20.58 -16.08 -32.19
C HIS A 524 -20.81 -17.61 -32.16
N PRO A 525 -20.01 -18.42 -32.89
CA PRO A 525 -20.16 -19.88 -32.92
C PRO A 525 -20.12 -20.54 -31.53
N ASP A 526 -19.21 -20.09 -30.65
CA ASP A 526 -19.09 -20.64 -29.29
C ASP A 526 -20.30 -20.37 -28.38
N LYS A 527 -21.06 -19.30 -28.64
CA LYS A 527 -22.28 -18.98 -27.88
C LYS A 527 -23.53 -19.64 -28.48
N ASN A 528 -23.41 -20.23 -29.67
CA ASN A 528 -24.48 -20.95 -30.36
C ASN A 528 -24.01 -22.38 -30.75
N PRO A 529 -23.58 -23.20 -29.79
CA PRO A 529 -23.11 -24.56 -30.08
C PRO A 529 -24.28 -25.39 -30.62
N GLY A 530 -24.20 -25.79 -31.89
CA GLY A 530 -25.22 -26.60 -32.58
C GLY A 530 -25.99 -25.90 -33.70
N ASP A 531 -25.80 -24.59 -33.92
CA ASP A 531 -26.32 -23.90 -35.11
C ASP A 531 -25.26 -23.89 -36.22
N GLU A 532 -25.41 -24.77 -37.22
CA GLU A 532 -24.51 -24.87 -38.38
C GLU A 532 -24.44 -23.57 -39.21
N THR A 533 -25.40 -22.66 -39.04
CA THR A 533 -25.45 -21.37 -39.75
C THR A 533 -24.79 -20.22 -38.99
N ALA A 534 -24.40 -20.40 -37.72
CA ALA A 534 -23.83 -19.35 -36.89
C ALA A 534 -22.48 -18.85 -37.43
N SER A 535 -21.64 -19.76 -37.92
CA SER A 535 -20.34 -19.40 -38.53
C SER A 535 -20.51 -18.57 -39.81
N ALA A 536 -21.46 -18.94 -40.67
CA ALA A 536 -21.76 -18.19 -41.90
C ALA A 536 -22.33 -16.79 -41.60
N LYS A 537 -23.26 -16.69 -40.64
CA LYS A 537 -23.84 -15.40 -40.20
C LYS A 537 -22.80 -14.50 -39.54
N PHE A 538 -21.88 -15.08 -38.75
CA PHE A 538 -20.78 -14.34 -38.13
C PHE A 538 -19.79 -13.81 -39.17
N GLN A 539 -19.51 -14.58 -40.22
CA GLN A 539 -18.70 -14.13 -41.35
C GLN A 539 -19.38 -13.01 -42.14
N GLU A 540 -20.69 -13.12 -42.39
CA GLU A 540 -21.47 -12.12 -43.15
C GLU A 540 -21.48 -10.73 -42.47
N ILE A 541 -21.68 -10.68 -41.15
CA ILE A 541 -21.62 -9.42 -40.40
C ILE A 541 -20.19 -8.88 -40.31
N GLY A 542 -19.17 -9.75 -40.33
CA GLY A 542 -17.76 -9.38 -40.34
C GLY A 542 -17.38 -8.65 -41.63
N GLU A 543 -17.79 -9.20 -42.78
CA GLU A 543 -17.62 -8.57 -44.09
C GLU A 543 -18.35 -7.23 -44.17
N ALA A 544 -19.59 -7.17 -43.68
CA ALA A 544 -20.36 -5.93 -43.65
C ALA A 544 -19.67 -4.83 -42.83
N TYR A 545 -19.14 -5.19 -41.66
CA TYR A 545 -18.41 -4.24 -40.81
C TYR A 545 -17.09 -3.79 -41.43
N GLN A 546 -16.33 -4.69 -42.07
CA GLN A 546 -15.07 -4.34 -42.72
C GLN A 546 -15.27 -3.27 -43.81
N VAL A 547 -16.34 -3.37 -44.58
CA VAL A 547 -16.66 -2.39 -45.64
C VAL A 547 -17.27 -1.11 -45.07
N LEU A 548 -18.19 -1.22 -44.10
CA LEU A 548 -18.91 -0.06 -43.57
C LEU A 548 -18.16 0.73 -42.49
N SER A 549 -17.12 0.17 -41.88
CA SER A 549 -16.30 0.87 -40.87
C SER A 549 -15.20 1.75 -41.48
N ASP A 550 -14.79 1.48 -42.72
CA ASP A 550 -13.84 2.30 -43.46
C ASP A 550 -14.59 3.34 -44.32
N GLU A 551 -14.30 4.62 -44.12
CA GLU A 551 -15.03 5.73 -44.78
C GLU A 551 -14.93 5.67 -46.31
N LYS A 552 -13.81 5.19 -46.85
CA LYS A 552 -13.55 5.13 -48.30
C LYS A 552 -14.26 3.92 -48.92
N LEU A 553 -14.20 2.75 -48.28
CA LEU A 553 -14.90 1.54 -48.70
C LEU A 553 -16.42 1.69 -48.54
N ARG A 554 -16.88 2.32 -47.45
CA ARG A 554 -18.29 2.65 -47.22
C ARG A 554 -18.83 3.57 -48.30
N LYS A 555 -18.08 4.60 -48.68
CA LYS A 555 -18.48 5.50 -49.78
C LYS A 555 -18.52 4.78 -51.13
N GLN A 556 -17.55 3.92 -51.41
CA GLN A 556 -17.56 3.08 -52.61
C GLN A 556 -18.75 2.12 -52.62
N TYR A 557 -19.10 1.55 -51.47
CA TYR A 557 -20.27 0.70 -51.31
C TYR A 557 -21.59 1.48 -51.48
N ASP A 558 -21.72 2.67 -50.87
CA ASP A 558 -22.88 3.56 -51.00
C ASP A 558 -23.15 3.95 -52.47
N ASP A 559 -22.09 4.21 -53.23
CA ASP A 559 -22.14 4.68 -54.62
C ASP A 559 -22.24 3.54 -55.65
N TYR A 560 -21.62 2.38 -55.41
CA TYR A 560 -21.44 1.32 -56.41
C TYR A 560 -21.99 -0.06 -56.02
N GLY A 561 -22.35 -0.32 -54.76
CA GLY A 561 -22.87 -1.60 -54.27
C GLY A 561 -21.81 -2.67 -54.05
N LYS A 562 -22.22 -3.88 -53.63
CA LYS A 562 -21.34 -4.97 -53.15
C LYS A 562 -20.23 -5.40 -54.13
N GLU A 563 -20.42 -5.21 -55.44
CA GLU A 563 -19.43 -5.57 -56.48
C GLU A 563 -18.23 -4.59 -56.58
N GLY A 564 -18.30 -3.41 -55.95
CA GLY A 564 -17.27 -2.37 -56.05
C GLY A 564 -16.26 -2.28 -54.90
N ALA A 565 -16.47 -3.03 -53.81
CA ALA A 565 -15.69 -2.92 -52.57
C ALA A 565 -15.38 -4.32 -51.97
N MET A 566 -14.34 -4.99 -52.47
CA MET A 566 -13.72 -6.14 -51.78
C MET A 566 -12.24 -5.85 -51.49
N PRO A 567 -11.77 -5.93 -50.23
CA PRO A 567 -10.35 -5.99 -49.91
C PRO A 567 -9.79 -7.38 -50.26
N ASN A 568 -8.64 -7.44 -50.93
CA ASN A 568 -7.83 -8.66 -51.02
C ASN A 568 -6.83 -8.65 -49.85
N THR A 569 -6.68 -9.80 -49.16
CA THR A 569 -5.69 -10.17 -48.11
C THR A 569 -6.03 -9.88 -46.63
N GLY A 570 -5.77 -10.89 -45.77
CA GLY A 570 -6.04 -10.92 -44.32
C GLY A 570 -4.78 -10.71 -43.44
N PHE A 571 -5.00 -10.64 -42.12
CA PHE A 571 -4.05 -10.22 -41.06
C PHE A 571 -2.78 -11.09 -40.92
N GLU A 572 -1.59 -10.47 -40.81
CA GLU A 572 -0.28 -11.16 -40.66
C GLU A 572 0.65 -10.66 -39.52
N ASP A 573 0.30 -9.69 -38.64
CA ASP A 573 1.23 -9.19 -37.59
C ASP A 573 0.67 -9.25 -36.13
N PRO A 574 1.27 -10.05 -35.22
CA PRO A 574 0.94 -10.09 -33.78
C PRO A 574 1.08 -8.76 -33.02
N SER A 575 1.98 -7.88 -33.45
CA SER A 575 2.16 -6.55 -32.84
C SER A 575 1.00 -5.60 -33.18
N GLU A 576 0.44 -5.68 -34.38
CA GLU A 576 -0.75 -4.93 -34.77
C GLU A 576 -1.99 -5.42 -34.00
N MET A 577 -2.13 -6.74 -33.85
CA MET A 577 -3.19 -7.35 -33.02
C MET A 577 -3.10 -6.90 -31.55
N PHE A 578 -1.91 -6.80 -30.97
CA PHE A 578 -1.72 -6.34 -29.59
C PHE A 578 -2.07 -4.84 -29.42
N ASN A 579 -1.66 -3.99 -30.36
CA ASN A 579 -2.00 -2.56 -30.35
C ASN A 579 -3.51 -2.33 -30.45
N GLU A 580 -4.21 -3.15 -31.22
CA GLU A 580 -5.68 -3.14 -31.32
C GLU A 580 -6.35 -3.56 -30.00
N ILE A 581 -5.74 -4.49 -29.25
CA ILE A 581 -6.24 -5.02 -27.97
C ILE A 581 -6.10 -4.03 -26.80
N PHE A 582 -5.07 -3.17 -26.76
CA PHE A 582 -4.78 -2.30 -25.61
C PHE A 582 -5.06 -0.81 -25.83
N GLY A 583 -6.05 -0.52 -26.66
CA GLY A 583 -6.62 0.83 -26.83
C GLY A 583 -6.60 1.37 -28.26
N GLY A 584 -6.02 0.64 -29.21
CA GLY A 584 -6.03 0.96 -30.64
C GLY A 584 -5.43 2.34 -31.00
N HIS A 585 -5.45 2.68 -32.29
CA HIS A 585 -5.01 3.98 -32.80
C HIS A 585 -5.75 5.19 -32.19
N ALA A 586 -6.87 4.97 -31.48
CA ALA A 586 -7.67 6.01 -30.84
C ALA A 586 -6.90 6.78 -29.73
N PHE A 587 -6.02 6.09 -29.00
CA PHE A 587 -5.21 6.70 -27.96
C PHE A 587 -3.85 7.22 -28.46
N ALA A 588 -3.49 6.99 -29.73
CA ALA A 588 -2.18 7.37 -30.28
C ALA A 588 -1.89 8.88 -30.14
N ASP A 589 -2.91 9.73 -30.23
CA ASP A 589 -2.78 11.18 -30.05
C ASP A 589 -2.56 11.62 -28.59
N TRP A 590 -2.88 10.77 -27.63
CA TRP A 590 -2.77 11.06 -26.19
C TRP A 590 -1.52 10.45 -25.58
N ILE A 591 -1.20 9.22 -25.95
CA ILE A 591 -0.12 8.45 -25.34
C ILE A 591 0.91 7.98 -26.35
N GLY A 592 0.69 8.06 -27.66
CA GLY A 592 1.56 7.46 -28.69
C GLY A 592 1.46 5.93 -28.73
N GLU A 593 2.24 5.29 -29.60
CA GLU A 593 2.28 3.82 -29.70
C GLU A 593 2.98 3.21 -28.48
N ILE A 594 2.45 2.08 -27.99
CA ILE A 594 2.98 1.35 -26.82
C ILE A 594 4.06 0.40 -27.34
N SER A 595 5.29 0.49 -26.83
CA SER A 595 6.42 -0.31 -27.34
C SER A 595 6.72 -1.57 -26.54
N MET A 596 6.17 -1.72 -25.34
CA MET A 596 6.61 -2.74 -24.38
C MET A 596 6.61 -4.18 -24.90
N VAL A 597 5.59 -4.61 -25.64
CA VAL A 597 5.52 -6.01 -26.11
C VAL A 597 6.53 -6.28 -27.21
N ARG A 598 6.64 -5.37 -28.18
CA ARG A 598 7.71 -5.43 -29.19
C ARG A 598 9.10 -5.43 -28.54
N ASP A 599 9.26 -4.66 -27.46
CA ASP A 599 10.52 -4.59 -26.73
C ASP A 599 10.80 -5.87 -25.93
N MET A 600 9.77 -6.51 -25.37
CA MET A 600 9.88 -7.81 -24.69
C MET A 600 10.17 -8.94 -25.68
N GLU A 601 9.50 -8.98 -26.83
CA GLU A 601 9.70 -9.98 -27.88
C GLU A 601 11.13 -9.91 -28.43
N LYS A 602 11.60 -8.73 -28.81
CA LYS A 602 12.96 -8.53 -29.32
C LYS A 602 14.01 -8.82 -28.24
N SER A 603 13.74 -8.47 -26.99
CA SER A 603 14.62 -8.84 -25.87
C SER A 603 14.64 -10.35 -25.63
N MET A 604 13.49 -11.03 -25.68
CA MET A 604 13.39 -12.48 -25.53
C MET A 604 14.04 -13.21 -26.71
N GLU A 605 13.90 -12.74 -27.94
CA GLU A 605 14.58 -13.28 -29.12
C GLU A 605 16.11 -13.23 -28.96
N ILE A 606 16.64 -12.08 -28.53
CA ILE A 606 18.07 -11.89 -28.24
C ILE A 606 18.53 -12.84 -27.10
N THR A 607 17.66 -13.06 -26.10
CA THR A 607 17.97 -13.87 -24.92
C THR A 607 17.71 -15.36 -25.12
N MET A 608 16.90 -15.79 -26.09
CA MET A 608 16.63 -17.21 -26.38
C MET A 608 17.60 -17.78 -27.40
N ARG A 609 18.17 -16.95 -28.28
CA ARG A 609 19.39 -17.29 -29.04
C ARG A 609 20.53 -17.78 -28.13
N HIS A 610 20.59 -17.26 -26.90
CA HIS A 610 21.53 -17.67 -25.85
C HIS A 610 21.38 -19.15 -25.43
N GLU A 611 20.19 -19.75 -25.50
CA GLU A 611 19.98 -21.15 -25.08
C GLU A 611 20.30 -22.12 -26.21
N GLU A 612 19.93 -21.79 -27.45
CA GLU A 612 20.23 -22.61 -28.63
C GLU A 612 21.73 -22.59 -29.00
N GLU A 613 22.40 -21.44 -28.96
CA GLU A 613 23.85 -21.36 -29.23
C GLU A 613 24.69 -22.01 -28.13
N ASN A 614 24.30 -21.86 -26.85
CA ASN A 614 24.99 -22.55 -25.76
C ASN A 614 24.75 -24.07 -25.79
N ALA A 615 23.56 -24.53 -26.19
CA ALA A 615 23.27 -25.95 -26.39
C ALA A 615 24.06 -26.52 -27.57
N ALA A 616 24.20 -25.77 -28.67
CA ALA A 616 25.02 -26.16 -29.81
C ALA A 616 26.52 -26.21 -29.46
N LEU A 617 27.04 -25.19 -28.75
CA LEU A 617 28.42 -25.17 -28.26
C LEU A 617 28.70 -26.26 -27.22
N GLN A 618 27.69 -26.62 -26.42
CA GLN A 618 27.78 -27.72 -25.47
C GLN A 618 27.78 -29.07 -26.17
N ALA A 619 26.94 -29.28 -27.19
CA ALA A 619 26.96 -30.48 -28.03
C ALA A 619 28.28 -30.61 -28.81
N GLU A 620 28.85 -29.50 -29.29
CA GLU A 620 30.12 -29.47 -30.00
C GLU A 620 31.32 -29.73 -29.05
N ALA A 621 31.26 -29.20 -27.82
CA ALA A 621 32.25 -29.47 -26.78
C ALA A 621 32.16 -30.92 -26.24
N GLU A 622 30.96 -31.49 -26.12
CA GLU A 622 30.74 -32.89 -25.75
C GLU A 622 31.20 -33.83 -26.87
N ALA A 623 30.94 -33.49 -28.14
CA ALA A 623 31.47 -34.22 -29.30
C ALA A 623 33.00 -34.13 -29.41
N ALA A 624 33.60 -32.98 -29.08
CA ALA A 624 35.05 -32.82 -29.03
C ALA A 624 35.68 -33.58 -27.85
N ALA A 625 35.02 -33.63 -26.69
CA ALA A 625 35.45 -34.41 -25.53
C ALA A 625 35.38 -35.93 -25.80
N ALA A 626 34.32 -36.40 -26.46
CA ALA A 626 34.18 -37.78 -26.91
C ALA A 626 35.29 -38.18 -27.89
N ASN A 627 35.64 -37.30 -28.85
CA ASN A 627 36.76 -37.51 -29.78
C ASN A 627 38.14 -37.58 -29.08
N ILE A 628 38.31 -36.89 -27.95
CA ILE A 628 39.54 -36.91 -27.14
C ILE A 628 39.61 -38.20 -26.30
N GLU A 629 38.48 -38.69 -25.78
CA GLU A 629 38.37 -40.00 -25.12
C GLU A 629 38.59 -41.16 -26.08
N GLU A 630 38.07 -41.08 -27.31
CA GLU A 630 38.29 -42.09 -28.36
C GLU A 630 39.77 -42.13 -28.80
N LYS A 631 40.44 -40.96 -28.89
CA LYS A 631 41.88 -40.88 -29.13
C LYS A 631 42.71 -41.42 -27.96
N LYS A 632 42.30 -41.19 -26.71
CA LYS A 632 42.93 -41.80 -25.52
C LYS A 632 42.75 -43.33 -25.49
N ALA A 633 41.58 -43.84 -25.84
CA ALA A 633 41.32 -45.27 -25.97
C ALA A 633 42.11 -45.93 -27.12
N SER A 634 42.41 -45.17 -28.19
CA SER A 634 43.30 -45.64 -29.28
C SER A 634 44.79 -45.64 -28.89
N MET A 635 45.21 -44.73 -28.01
CA MET A 635 46.59 -44.65 -27.50
C MET A 635 46.87 -45.72 -26.42
N ASP A 636 45.88 -46.13 -25.63
CA ASP A 636 46.03 -47.19 -24.63
C ASP A 636 46.07 -48.61 -25.27
N LYS A 637 45.57 -48.75 -26.51
CA LYS A 637 45.69 -49.99 -27.30
C LYS A 637 47.05 -50.16 -27.98
N THR A 638 47.92 -49.16 -27.97
CA THR A 638 49.24 -49.21 -28.64
C THR A 638 50.40 -49.37 -27.65
N VAL A 639 50.13 -49.44 -26.33
CA VAL A 639 51.16 -49.63 -25.29
C VAL A 639 51.18 -51.06 -24.72
N HIS A 640 50.25 -51.94 -25.13
CA HIS A 640 50.22 -53.34 -24.68
C HIS A 640 50.81 -54.38 -25.66
N GLU A 641 51.51 -53.94 -26.72
CA GLU A 641 52.33 -54.79 -27.59
C GLU A 641 53.72 -54.16 -27.83
N SER A 642 54.58 -54.09 -26.81
CA SER A 642 56.05 -54.19 -26.96
C SER A 642 56.78 -54.00 -25.63
N ALA A 643 56.76 -55.02 -24.76
CA ALA A 643 57.77 -55.13 -23.71
C ALA A 643 57.96 -56.59 -23.29
N ALA A 644 58.45 -57.41 -24.21
CA ALA A 644 59.09 -58.67 -23.90
C ALA A 644 60.41 -58.75 -24.67
N GLN A 645 61.50 -58.23 -24.09
CA GLN A 645 62.86 -58.74 -24.30
C GLN A 645 63.91 -58.09 -23.39
N SER A 646 64.42 -58.94 -22.48
CA SER A 646 65.82 -59.14 -22.07
C SER A 646 66.68 -58.01 -21.46
N HIS A 647 67.09 -58.32 -20.22
CA HIS A 647 68.26 -57.91 -19.43
C HIS A 647 69.63 -57.86 -20.13
N ALA A 648 70.50 -56.93 -19.67
CA ALA A 648 71.87 -57.11 -19.12
C ALA A 648 72.67 -55.78 -19.26
N GLY A 649 73.49 -55.27 -18.33
CA GLY A 649 73.93 -55.65 -16.99
C GLY A 649 74.92 -54.59 -16.42
N ALA A 650 75.10 -54.61 -15.08
CA ALA A 650 76.31 -54.29 -14.25
C ALA A 650 77.05 -52.92 -14.36
N ALA A 651 77.61 -52.25 -13.32
CA ALA A 651 77.81 -52.51 -11.88
C ALA A 651 78.34 -51.23 -11.13
N ALA A 652 78.47 -51.36 -9.79
CA ALA A 652 79.21 -50.56 -8.76
C ALA A 652 78.41 -49.42 -8.05
N ASP A 653 78.37 -49.25 -6.72
CA ASP A 653 79.12 -49.87 -5.59
C ASP A 653 78.40 -49.64 -4.21
N LEU A 654 78.49 -50.67 -3.33
CA LEU A 654 78.61 -50.75 -1.83
C LEU A 654 77.64 -49.99 -0.88
N LYS A 655 76.76 -50.66 -0.08
CA LYS A 655 76.90 -51.45 1.20
C LYS A 655 77.15 -50.61 2.47
N ASP A 656 76.63 -50.83 3.69
CA ASP A 656 75.72 -51.79 4.37
C ASP A 656 75.36 -51.13 5.75
N GLY A 657 74.12 -51.20 6.27
CA GLY A 657 73.74 -52.05 7.44
C GLY A 657 73.71 -51.28 8.79
N VAL A 658 72.88 -51.50 9.83
CA VAL A 658 71.86 -52.49 10.23
C VAL A 658 71.07 -51.92 11.47
N GLU A 659 69.75 -52.19 11.52
CA GLU A 659 68.79 -52.37 12.66
C GLU A 659 68.66 -51.51 13.95
N LYS A 660 67.36 -51.24 14.28
CA LYS A 660 66.58 -51.48 15.53
C LYS A 660 66.27 -50.37 16.58
N MET A 661 64.95 -50.13 16.72
CA MET A 661 64.06 -50.16 17.92
C MET A 661 64.09 -49.09 19.06
N ASN A 662 62.92 -48.42 19.19
CA ASN A 662 62.01 -48.21 20.36
C ASN A 662 62.25 -47.21 21.54
N LEU A 663 61.12 -46.50 21.85
CA LEU A 663 60.57 -45.96 23.15
C LEU A 663 61.27 -44.70 23.75
N SER A 664 60.65 -43.69 24.42
CA SER A 664 59.42 -43.54 25.26
C SER A 664 59.06 -42.05 25.58
N GLU A 665 57.77 -41.79 25.86
CA GLU A 665 57.02 -40.94 26.86
C GLU A 665 57.46 -39.57 27.49
N GLU A 666 56.47 -38.64 27.55
CA GLU A 666 55.98 -37.72 28.66
C GLU A 666 56.91 -36.66 29.32
N ASP A 667 56.52 -35.49 29.90
CA ASP A 667 55.28 -34.71 30.17
C ASP A 667 55.73 -33.28 30.68
N SER A 668 54.77 -32.34 30.82
CA SER A 668 54.70 -31.17 31.74
C SER A 668 54.92 -29.72 31.25
N THR A 669 53.90 -28.90 31.53
CA THR A 669 53.74 -27.40 31.48
C THR A 669 54.13 -26.79 32.86
N PRO A 670 53.98 -25.47 33.26
CA PRO A 670 53.28 -24.27 32.71
C PRO A 670 54.06 -22.89 32.97
N PRO A 671 53.47 -21.70 33.31
CA PRO A 671 52.87 -20.63 32.45
C PRO A 671 53.44 -19.17 32.72
N PRO A 672 52.70 -18.01 32.63
CA PRO A 672 52.98 -16.84 31.76
C PRO A 672 53.29 -15.51 32.53
N PRO A 673 53.32 -14.30 31.89
CA PRO A 673 52.17 -13.38 32.03
C PRO A 673 51.93 -12.35 30.88
N SER A 674 50.96 -11.48 31.15
CA SER A 674 50.03 -10.65 30.37
C SER A 674 50.34 -9.16 30.09
N TYR A 675 49.76 -8.64 28.97
CA TYR A 675 49.16 -7.30 28.66
C TYR A 675 50.01 -5.98 28.79
N PRO A 676 49.82 -4.92 27.94
CA PRO A 676 48.57 -4.13 27.83
C PRO A 676 48.19 -3.52 26.44
N GLN A 677 47.00 -2.91 26.45
CA GLN A 677 46.19 -2.31 25.37
C GLN A 677 46.70 -0.96 24.81
N ASP A 678 46.31 -0.62 23.57
CA ASP A 678 45.57 0.64 23.30
C ASP A 678 44.85 0.65 21.93
N ARG A 679 43.71 1.33 21.84
CA ARG A 679 42.83 1.42 20.65
C ARG A 679 42.24 2.83 20.52
N PRO A 680 42.07 3.37 19.29
CA PRO A 680 40.95 4.27 19.00
C PRO A 680 40.08 3.81 17.81
N LYS A 681 38.80 4.19 17.85
CA LYS A 681 37.73 3.89 16.87
C LYS A 681 37.66 4.93 15.75
N GLY A 682 37.27 4.48 14.55
CA GLY A 682 36.69 5.27 13.46
C GLY A 682 36.26 4.36 12.29
N VAL A 683 34.99 4.39 11.89
CA VAL A 683 34.43 3.64 10.75
C VAL A 683 34.54 4.49 9.48
N PRO A 684 35.00 3.93 8.35
CA PRO A 684 34.22 4.04 7.12
C PRO A 684 34.15 2.75 6.28
N THR A 685 32.93 2.44 5.83
CA THR A 685 32.51 1.75 4.60
C THR A 685 33.61 1.33 3.60
N ARG A 686 33.95 0.04 3.59
CA ARG A 686 34.46 -0.70 2.41
C ARG A 686 34.39 -2.22 2.58
N LEU A 687 33.19 -2.80 2.66
CA LEU A 687 32.99 -4.26 2.61
C LEU A 687 32.84 -4.72 1.15
N ALA A 688 33.97 -5.04 0.53
CA ALA A 688 34.06 -5.76 -0.75
C ALA A 688 35.48 -6.32 -0.99
N LEU A 689 36.47 -5.88 -0.22
CA LEU A 689 37.86 -6.36 -0.30
C LEU A 689 38.26 -7.28 0.86
N THR A 690 37.51 -7.29 1.95
CA THR A 690 37.76 -8.17 3.11
C THR A 690 37.20 -9.58 2.92
N GLU A 691 36.12 -9.74 2.15
CA GLU A 691 35.51 -11.06 1.89
C GLU A 691 36.43 -11.96 1.06
N ARG A 692 37.18 -11.40 0.11
CA ARG A 692 38.10 -12.17 -0.75
C ARG A 692 39.29 -12.76 0.01
N ALA A 693 39.80 -12.03 1.01
CA ALA A 693 40.92 -12.48 1.83
C ALA A 693 40.48 -13.50 2.91
N GLU A 694 39.27 -13.36 3.46
CA GLU A 694 38.68 -14.35 4.37
C GLU A 694 38.25 -15.64 3.65
N GLU A 695 37.82 -15.53 2.40
CA GLU A 695 37.46 -16.67 1.56
C GLU A 695 38.70 -17.44 1.08
N GLU A 696 39.79 -16.76 0.70
CA GLU A 696 41.08 -17.41 0.41
C GLU A 696 41.66 -18.13 1.65
N ALA A 697 41.58 -17.52 2.84
CA ALA A 697 42.02 -18.14 4.09
C ALA A 697 41.14 -19.33 4.50
N ARG A 698 39.83 -19.28 4.25
CA ARG A 698 38.90 -20.42 4.45
C ARG A 698 39.14 -21.56 3.46
N MET A 699 39.54 -21.23 2.22
CA MET A 699 39.82 -22.20 1.16
C MET A 699 41.14 -22.94 1.35
N GLU A 700 42.13 -22.29 1.98
CA GLU A 700 43.41 -22.91 2.35
C GLU A 700 43.28 -23.82 3.57
N ALA A 701 42.43 -23.45 4.54
CA ALA A 701 42.12 -24.27 5.72
C ALA A 701 41.27 -25.52 5.41
N ALA A 702 40.59 -25.58 4.25
CA ALA A 702 39.66 -26.66 3.89
C ALA A 702 40.24 -27.72 2.92
N GLY A 703 41.49 -27.59 2.46
CA GLY A 703 42.16 -28.63 1.66
C GLY A 703 41.55 -28.90 0.28
N VAL A 704 40.97 -27.88 -0.37
CA VAL A 704 40.31 -27.99 -1.69
C VAL A 704 41.37 -28.19 -2.79
N THR A 705 41.17 -29.18 -3.65
CA THR A 705 42.11 -29.52 -4.73
C THR A 705 42.12 -28.48 -5.85
N GLU A 706 43.26 -28.29 -6.52
CA GLU A 706 43.39 -27.33 -7.65
C GLU A 706 42.41 -27.63 -8.80
N ALA A 707 42.01 -28.89 -8.96
CA ALA A 707 41.00 -29.31 -9.94
C ALA A 707 39.62 -28.69 -9.65
N GLU A 708 39.19 -28.63 -8.38
CA GLU A 708 37.93 -28.01 -7.96
C GLU A 708 37.92 -26.49 -8.12
N LYS A 709 39.06 -25.81 -7.91
CA LYS A 709 39.18 -24.38 -8.16
C LYS A 709 39.03 -24.05 -9.65
N THR A 710 39.61 -24.86 -10.54
CA THR A 710 39.43 -24.70 -11.99
C THR A 710 38.02 -25.01 -12.48
N LEU A 711 37.33 -25.96 -11.85
CA LEU A 711 35.95 -26.32 -12.20
C LEU A 711 34.98 -25.18 -11.84
N ARG A 712 35.10 -24.62 -10.63
CA ARG A 712 34.30 -23.47 -10.19
C ARG A 712 34.63 -22.17 -10.94
N ALA A 713 35.87 -21.99 -11.39
CA ALA A 713 36.25 -20.87 -12.25
C ALA A 713 35.66 -20.98 -13.68
N LYS A 714 35.49 -22.22 -14.18
CA LYS A 714 34.78 -22.48 -15.44
C LYS A 714 33.26 -22.32 -15.30
N GLU A 715 32.68 -22.69 -14.15
CA GLU A 715 31.27 -22.44 -13.84
C GLU A 715 30.95 -20.94 -13.71
N LYS A 716 31.82 -20.12 -13.10
CA LYS A 716 31.64 -18.66 -13.06
C LYS A 716 31.72 -17.97 -14.42
N LYS A 717 32.31 -18.61 -15.44
CA LYS A 717 32.35 -18.11 -16.83
C LYS A 717 31.10 -18.50 -17.64
N LYS A 718 30.21 -19.32 -17.09
CA LYS A 718 29.07 -19.95 -17.78
C LYS A 718 27.75 -19.16 -17.69
N GLY A 719 27.80 -17.84 -17.46
CA GLY A 719 26.58 -17.04 -17.23
C GLY A 719 26.66 -15.56 -17.60
N GLY A 720 27.42 -15.18 -18.64
CA GLY A 720 27.47 -13.78 -19.09
C GLY A 720 27.41 -13.64 -20.61
N LEU A 721 26.62 -12.67 -21.10
CA LEU A 721 26.45 -12.36 -22.52
C LEU A 721 27.80 -12.13 -23.23
N THR A 722 27.90 -12.59 -24.48
CA THR A 722 29.06 -12.36 -25.36
C THR A 722 29.23 -10.88 -25.69
N LYS A 723 30.40 -10.50 -26.24
CA LYS A 723 30.70 -9.09 -26.55
C LYS A 723 29.77 -8.53 -27.64
N GLU A 724 29.52 -9.31 -28.69
CA GLU A 724 28.61 -8.95 -29.78
C GLU A 724 27.16 -8.81 -29.27
N GLN A 725 26.72 -9.68 -28.37
CA GLN A 725 25.40 -9.61 -27.74
C GLN A 725 25.23 -8.37 -26.84
N LYS A 726 26.29 -7.96 -26.12
CA LYS A 726 26.27 -6.72 -25.34
C LYS A 726 26.21 -5.48 -26.24
N GLU A 727 26.85 -5.54 -27.40
CA GLU A 727 26.81 -4.45 -28.38
C GLU A 727 25.45 -4.38 -29.08
N GLU A 728 24.83 -5.53 -29.40
CA GLU A 728 23.47 -5.60 -29.97
C GLU A 728 22.40 -5.16 -28.96
N LEU A 729 22.49 -5.61 -27.71
CA LEU A 729 21.59 -5.16 -26.63
C LEU A 729 21.74 -3.66 -26.36
N ALA A 730 22.98 -3.15 -26.32
CA ALA A 730 23.21 -1.71 -26.17
C ALA A 730 22.72 -0.89 -27.38
N ALA A 731 22.83 -1.43 -28.60
CA ALA A 731 22.29 -0.81 -29.80
C ALA A 731 20.76 -0.77 -29.78
N PHE A 732 20.13 -1.85 -29.34
CA PHE A 732 18.68 -1.93 -29.17
C PHE A 732 18.15 -0.99 -28.07
N GLU A 733 18.85 -0.92 -26.92
CA GLU A 733 18.54 0.06 -25.86
C GLU A 733 18.66 1.50 -26.37
N ALA A 734 19.69 1.80 -27.17
CA ALA A 734 19.87 3.12 -27.76
C ALA A 734 18.79 3.44 -28.82
N GLU A 735 18.33 2.46 -29.59
CA GLU A 735 17.20 2.60 -30.53
C GLU A 735 15.89 2.91 -29.79
N ARG A 736 15.60 2.17 -28.72
CA ARG A 736 14.43 2.39 -27.86
C ARG A 736 14.43 3.78 -27.23
N ASP A 737 15.58 4.22 -26.72
CA ASP A 737 15.70 5.53 -26.09
C ASP A 737 15.45 6.67 -27.10
N ARG A 738 15.91 6.52 -28.36
CA ARG A 738 15.62 7.47 -29.45
C ARG A 738 14.13 7.49 -29.81
N ALA A 739 13.51 6.33 -30.03
CA ALA A 739 12.08 6.23 -30.35
C ALA A 739 11.20 6.84 -29.26
N ARG A 740 11.59 6.64 -27.99
CA ARG A 740 10.92 7.25 -26.83
C ARG A 740 11.06 8.77 -26.82
N GLU A 741 12.23 9.31 -27.13
CA GLU A 741 12.45 10.75 -27.20
C GLU A 741 11.62 11.42 -28.31
N GLU A 742 11.56 10.80 -29.50
CA GLU A 742 10.73 11.25 -30.62
C GLU A 742 9.24 11.26 -30.25
N ARG A 743 8.75 10.20 -29.59
CA ARG A 743 7.38 10.12 -29.07
C ARG A 743 7.09 11.23 -28.06
N ILE A 744 8.00 11.49 -27.12
CA ILE A 744 7.84 12.58 -26.15
C ILE A 744 7.78 13.93 -26.86
N GLU A 745 8.58 14.14 -27.91
CA GLU A 745 8.55 15.38 -28.68
C GLU A 745 7.23 15.58 -29.42
N ASP A 746 6.73 14.57 -30.12
CA ASP A 746 5.45 14.62 -30.82
C ASP A 746 4.29 14.88 -29.86
N LEU A 747 4.20 14.10 -28.78
CA LEU A 747 3.15 14.25 -27.78
C LEU A 747 3.21 15.61 -27.06
N SER A 748 4.41 16.15 -26.84
CA SER A 748 4.55 17.51 -26.29
C SER A 748 3.98 18.58 -27.22
N LYS A 749 4.22 18.46 -28.54
CA LYS A 749 3.63 19.36 -29.54
C LYS A 749 2.11 19.24 -29.55
N LYS A 750 1.58 18.02 -29.58
CA LYS A 750 0.13 17.74 -29.53
C LYS A 750 -0.50 18.28 -28.26
N LEU A 751 0.12 18.08 -27.10
CA LEU A 751 -0.39 18.57 -25.82
C LEU A 751 -0.41 20.10 -25.77
N ILE A 752 0.64 20.77 -26.25
CA ILE A 752 0.68 22.24 -26.37
C ILE A 752 -0.45 22.75 -27.26
N ASN A 753 -0.65 22.12 -28.43
CA ASN A 753 -1.74 22.47 -29.34
C ASN A 753 -3.12 22.23 -28.73
N ARG A 754 -3.27 21.23 -27.86
CA ARG A 754 -4.55 20.94 -27.20
C ARG A 754 -4.87 21.96 -26.11
N VAL A 755 -3.88 22.33 -25.29
CA VAL A 755 -4.06 23.35 -24.24
C VAL A 755 -4.08 24.78 -24.79
N SER A 756 -3.57 25.03 -26.00
CA SER A 756 -3.62 26.34 -26.64
C SER A 756 -5.06 26.82 -26.86
N VAL A 757 -6.00 25.91 -27.15
CA VAL A 757 -7.43 26.21 -27.29
C VAL A 757 -8.00 26.94 -26.07
N TRP A 758 -7.51 26.64 -24.87
CA TRP A 758 -7.90 27.33 -23.64
C TRP A 758 -6.93 28.46 -23.29
N THR A 759 -5.61 28.21 -23.37
CA THR A 759 -4.59 29.18 -22.91
C THR A 759 -4.45 30.42 -23.81
N GLU A 760 -4.84 30.37 -25.08
CA GLU A 760 -4.83 31.52 -26.02
C GLU A 760 -6.14 32.33 -26.01
N THR A 761 -7.09 32.01 -25.13
CA THR A 761 -8.38 32.71 -25.02
C THR A 761 -8.47 33.54 -23.74
N ASP A 762 -9.62 34.17 -23.51
CA ASP A 762 -9.92 34.95 -22.30
C ASP A 762 -10.02 34.08 -21.02
N LYS A 763 -10.02 32.74 -21.15
CA LYS A 763 -10.18 31.78 -20.06
C LYS A 763 -11.46 32.03 -19.25
N GLY A 764 -12.45 32.67 -19.87
CA GLY A 764 -13.73 33.00 -19.26
C GLY A 764 -14.52 31.73 -18.87
N LYS A 765 -15.60 31.92 -18.13
CA LYS A 765 -16.46 30.81 -17.68
C LYS A 765 -17.03 30.01 -18.87
N ASP A 766 -17.42 30.72 -19.93
CA ASP A 766 -18.02 30.09 -21.11
C ASP A 766 -16.96 29.31 -21.90
N VAL A 767 -15.78 29.88 -22.12
CA VAL A 767 -14.69 29.19 -22.83
C VAL A 767 -14.16 27.99 -22.04
N THR A 768 -14.07 28.10 -20.72
CA THR A 768 -13.69 26.98 -19.84
C THR A 768 -14.74 25.85 -19.88
N THR A 769 -16.02 26.21 -19.97
CA THR A 769 -17.12 25.24 -20.10
C THR A 769 -17.08 24.55 -21.46
N SER A 770 -16.86 25.29 -22.55
CA SER A 770 -16.71 24.72 -23.90
C SER A 770 -15.48 23.83 -24.02
N PHE A 771 -14.35 24.23 -23.43
CA PHE A 771 -13.13 23.42 -23.39
C PHE A 771 -13.35 22.12 -22.62
N ARG A 772 -13.99 22.18 -21.45
CA ARG A 772 -14.38 21.00 -20.66
C ARG A 772 -15.30 20.08 -21.45
N LYS A 773 -16.34 20.63 -22.09
CA LYS A 773 -17.30 19.85 -22.88
C LYS A 773 -16.63 19.15 -24.07
N LYS A 774 -15.63 19.79 -24.70
CA LYS A 774 -14.82 19.14 -25.75
C LYS A 774 -14.05 17.94 -25.18
N MET A 775 -13.44 18.08 -24.00
CA MET A 775 -12.73 16.96 -23.36
C MET A 775 -13.68 15.84 -22.93
N GLU A 776 -14.90 16.17 -22.48
CA GLU A 776 -15.93 15.19 -22.16
C GLU A 776 -16.34 14.39 -23.40
N GLN A 777 -16.52 15.04 -24.55
CA GLN A 777 -16.80 14.35 -25.82
C GLN A 777 -15.66 13.42 -26.26
N GLU A 778 -14.41 13.83 -26.08
CA GLU A 778 -13.25 12.97 -26.35
C GLU A 778 -13.22 11.76 -25.39
N VAL A 779 -13.56 11.95 -24.11
CA VAL A 779 -13.69 10.87 -23.12
C VAL A 779 -14.78 9.88 -23.51
N GLU A 780 -15.94 10.34 -24.01
CA GLU A 780 -17.03 9.45 -24.42
C GLU A 780 -16.61 8.51 -25.56
N ASN A 781 -15.74 8.96 -26.46
CA ASN A 781 -15.19 8.10 -27.51
C ASN A 781 -14.13 7.14 -26.96
N LEU A 782 -13.22 7.64 -26.13
CA LEU A 782 -12.06 6.89 -25.63
C LEU A 782 -12.42 5.85 -24.56
N LYS A 783 -13.45 6.09 -23.75
CA LYS A 783 -13.87 5.16 -22.68
C LYS A 783 -14.41 3.84 -23.23
N MET A 784 -14.78 3.80 -24.51
CA MET A 784 -15.36 2.64 -25.20
C MET A 784 -14.29 1.78 -25.90
N GLU A 785 -13.02 2.17 -25.84
CA GLU A 785 -11.90 1.35 -26.29
C GLU A 785 -11.46 0.37 -25.19
N SER A 786 -10.74 -0.69 -25.57
CA SER A 786 -10.23 -1.69 -24.64
C SER A 786 -9.30 -1.04 -23.62
N PHE A 787 -9.55 -1.30 -22.33
CA PHE A 787 -8.90 -0.61 -21.20
C PHE A 787 -9.03 0.93 -21.22
N GLY A 788 -9.93 1.49 -22.02
CA GLY A 788 -10.05 2.92 -22.24
C GLY A 788 -10.28 3.73 -20.96
N LEU A 789 -11.10 3.23 -20.04
CA LEU A 789 -11.29 3.87 -18.73
C LEU A 789 -9.99 3.91 -17.90
N GLU A 790 -9.24 2.81 -17.88
CA GLU A 790 -7.98 2.75 -17.14
C GLU A 790 -6.91 3.68 -17.73
N ILE A 791 -6.82 3.78 -19.06
CA ILE A 791 -5.91 4.70 -19.76
C ILE A 791 -6.29 6.15 -19.48
N LEU A 792 -7.59 6.48 -19.60
CA LEU A 792 -8.11 7.82 -19.27
C LEU A 792 -7.78 8.21 -17.83
N HIS A 793 -7.99 7.30 -16.87
CA HIS A 793 -7.64 7.55 -15.47
C HIS A 793 -6.13 7.74 -15.28
N ALA A 794 -5.29 6.94 -15.94
CA ALA A 794 -3.83 7.07 -15.87
C ALA A 794 -3.33 8.41 -16.43
N ILE A 795 -3.89 8.86 -17.56
CA ILE A 795 -3.61 10.19 -18.13
C ILE A 795 -4.05 11.27 -17.13
N GLY A 796 -5.29 11.19 -16.64
CA GLY A 796 -5.86 12.22 -15.78
C GLY A 796 -5.13 12.37 -14.45
N GLN A 797 -4.72 11.25 -13.83
CA GLN A 797 -3.89 11.24 -12.62
C GLN A 797 -2.53 11.89 -12.89
N THR A 798 -1.85 11.50 -13.97
CA THR A 798 -0.52 12.03 -14.31
C THR A 798 -0.56 13.54 -14.54
N TYR A 799 -1.53 14.01 -15.33
CA TYR A 799 -1.69 15.45 -15.63
C TYR A 799 -2.01 16.25 -14.38
N THR A 800 -2.92 15.75 -13.53
CA THR A 800 -3.28 16.41 -12.28
C THR A 800 -2.08 16.53 -11.33
N GLN A 801 -1.33 15.45 -11.17
CA GLN A 801 -0.15 15.42 -10.29
C GLN A 801 0.96 16.36 -10.78
N LYS A 802 1.33 16.31 -12.07
CA LYS A 802 2.41 17.14 -12.62
C LYS A 802 2.04 18.62 -12.64
N ALA A 803 0.81 18.96 -13.03
CA ALA A 803 0.32 20.34 -13.03
C ALA A 803 0.25 20.93 -11.62
N ALA A 804 -0.30 20.20 -10.65
CA ALA A 804 -0.37 20.67 -9.26
C ALA A 804 1.02 20.85 -8.65
N THR A 805 1.97 19.95 -8.95
CA THR A 805 3.36 20.05 -8.49
C THR A 805 4.05 21.27 -9.09
N PHE A 806 3.87 21.50 -10.40
CA PHE A 806 4.42 22.68 -11.07
C PHE A 806 3.87 23.98 -10.48
N ILE A 807 2.55 24.11 -10.31
CA ILE A 807 1.92 25.32 -9.74
C ILE A 807 2.43 25.60 -8.32
N LYS A 808 2.60 24.55 -7.50
CA LYS A 808 3.20 24.68 -6.15
C LYS A 808 4.64 25.16 -6.21
N SER A 809 5.43 24.70 -7.19
CA SER A 809 6.84 25.10 -7.36
C SER A 809 7.04 26.56 -7.78
N GLN A 810 6.01 27.23 -8.32
CA GLN A 810 6.10 28.61 -8.80
C GLN A 810 5.75 29.68 -7.75
N LYS A 811 5.30 29.30 -6.54
CA LYS A 811 5.06 30.25 -5.46
C LYS A 811 6.38 30.64 -4.78
N PRO A 812 6.74 31.93 -4.69
CA PRO A 812 7.98 32.35 -4.05
C PRO A 812 7.83 32.19 -2.53
N ILE A 813 8.44 31.16 -1.96
CA ILE A 813 8.74 31.06 -0.53
C ILE A 813 10.26 30.95 -0.43
N ILE A 814 10.82 31.80 0.42
CA ILE A 814 12.24 32.06 0.63
C ILE A 814 13.02 30.76 0.88
N GLY A 815 14.11 30.54 0.14
CA GLY A 815 15.12 29.53 0.47
C GLY A 815 15.13 28.23 -0.34
N GLY A 816 15.39 28.30 -1.65
CA GLY A 816 16.29 27.42 -2.43
C GLY A 816 16.20 25.87 -2.41
N VAL A 817 15.36 25.20 -1.62
CA VAL A 817 15.44 23.74 -1.40
C VAL A 817 14.13 23.00 -1.71
N THR A 818 13.02 23.70 -1.92
CA THR A 818 11.70 23.10 -2.20
C THR A 818 11.60 22.37 -3.54
N GLY A 819 12.46 22.68 -4.52
CA GLY A 819 12.49 22.00 -5.82
C GLY A 819 13.11 20.59 -5.80
N PHE A 820 13.87 20.25 -4.75
CA PHE A 820 14.53 18.94 -4.63
C PHE A 820 13.63 17.89 -3.95
N PHE A 821 12.77 18.34 -3.02
CA PHE A 821 11.91 17.45 -2.23
C PHE A 821 10.68 16.92 -2.98
N SER A 822 10.11 17.64 -3.96
CA SER A 822 9.03 17.09 -4.78
C SER A 822 9.54 15.99 -5.72
N ARG A 823 10.78 16.11 -6.22
CA ARG A 823 11.43 15.12 -7.08
C ARG A 823 11.75 13.81 -6.36
N LEU A 824 11.86 13.81 -5.03
CA LEU A 824 12.13 12.61 -4.23
C LEU A 824 10.84 11.79 -3.98
N LYS A 825 9.70 12.45 -3.75
CA LYS A 825 8.41 11.78 -3.56
C LYS A 825 7.95 11.04 -4.83
N ASP A 826 8.23 11.60 -6.00
CA ASP A 826 7.94 10.97 -7.30
C ASP A 826 8.75 9.68 -7.55
N LYS A 827 9.91 9.51 -6.91
CA LYS A 827 10.72 8.29 -7.00
C LYS A 827 10.24 7.17 -6.07
N GLY A 828 9.53 7.49 -4.98
CA GLY A 828 9.03 6.49 -4.02
C GLY A 828 7.84 5.67 -4.55
N SER A 829 6.93 6.30 -5.29
CA SER A 829 5.83 5.60 -6.00
C SER A 829 6.36 4.64 -7.06
N LEU A 830 7.44 5.06 -7.75
CA LEU A 830 8.10 4.32 -8.82
C LEU A 830 8.62 2.95 -8.33
N VAL A 831 9.28 2.90 -7.17
CA VAL A 831 9.88 1.66 -6.62
C VAL A 831 8.81 0.62 -6.26
N LYS A 832 7.64 1.06 -5.77
CA LYS A 832 6.53 0.17 -5.39
C LYS A 832 5.86 -0.45 -6.63
N GLU A 833 5.72 0.31 -7.71
CA GLU A 833 5.15 -0.16 -8.97
C GLU A 833 6.14 -1.03 -9.75
N THR A 834 7.44 -0.71 -9.73
CA THR A 834 8.51 -1.56 -10.32
C THR A 834 8.56 -2.95 -9.67
N TRP A 835 8.40 -3.05 -8.35
CA TRP A 835 8.37 -4.34 -7.64
C TRP A 835 7.15 -5.21 -8.00
N GLY A 836 5.99 -4.59 -8.26
CA GLY A 836 4.77 -5.27 -8.70
C GLY A 836 4.86 -5.83 -10.13
N THR A 837 5.55 -5.14 -11.04
CA THR A 837 5.75 -5.59 -12.42
C THR A 837 6.76 -6.73 -12.50
N VAL A 838 7.89 -6.62 -11.79
CA VAL A 838 8.92 -7.67 -11.74
C VAL A 838 8.37 -8.99 -11.15
N SER A 839 7.56 -8.92 -10.11
CA SER A 839 6.95 -10.13 -9.50
C SER A 839 5.91 -10.82 -10.40
N THR A 840 5.21 -10.09 -11.26
CA THR A 840 4.26 -10.66 -12.22
C THR A 840 4.96 -11.32 -13.41
N ALA A 841 6.03 -10.70 -13.92
CA ALA A 841 6.86 -11.28 -14.98
C ALA A 841 7.54 -12.59 -14.52
N ILE A 842 8.05 -12.63 -13.29
CA ILE A 842 8.60 -13.85 -12.68
C ILE A 842 7.52 -14.94 -12.56
N SER A 843 6.30 -14.57 -12.18
CA SER A 843 5.19 -15.54 -12.06
C SER A 843 4.77 -16.13 -13.42
N ALA A 844 4.77 -15.32 -14.48
CA ALA A 844 4.51 -15.80 -15.84
C ALA A 844 5.63 -16.72 -16.34
N GLN A 845 6.89 -16.36 -16.09
CA GLN A 845 8.05 -17.15 -16.46
C GLN A 845 8.08 -18.53 -15.76
N MET A 846 7.74 -18.56 -14.47
CA MET A 846 7.63 -19.81 -13.70
C MET A 846 6.55 -20.75 -14.24
N GLU A 847 5.45 -20.23 -14.77
CA GLU A 847 4.37 -21.06 -15.35
C GLU A 847 4.67 -21.52 -16.77
N ILE A 848 5.38 -20.72 -17.57
CA ILE A 848 5.93 -21.14 -18.86
C ILE A 848 6.94 -22.28 -18.65
N GLU A 849 7.80 -22.17 -17.63
CA GLU A 849 8.75 -23.23 -17.28
C GLU A 849 8.04 -24.48 -16.73
N GLU A 850 6.93 -24.32 -16.01
CA GLU A 850 6.07 -25.43 -15.59
C GLU A 850 5.37 -26.11 -16.78
N MET A 851 4.99 -25.36 -17.82
CA MET A 851 4.46 -25.90 -19.09
C MET A 851 5.49 -26.76 -19.80
N ALA A 852 6.70 -26.23 -20.00
CA ALA A 852 7.80 -26.96 -20.66
C ALA A 852 8.11 -28.27 -19.91
N ARG A 853 8.19 -28.22 -18.57
CA ARG A 853 8.40 -29.41 -17.73
C ARG A 853 7.21 -30.38 -17.72
N ALA A 854 5.99 -29.91 -17.95
CA ALA A 854 4.80 -30.76 -18.03
C ALA A 854 4.72 -31.47 -19.39
N GLU A 855 5.10 -30.81 -20.49
CA GLU A 855 5.23 -31.43 -21.82
C GLU A 855 6.36 -32.47 -21.86
N GLU A 856 7.51 -32.20 -21.22
CA GLU A 856 8.62 -33.16 -21.13
C GLU A 856 8.30 -34.42 -20.32
N ARG A 857 7.39 -34.33 -19.34
CA ARG A 857 7.02 -35.46 -18.45
C ARG A 857 6.08 -36.49 -19.08
N GLY A 858 5.54 -36.23 -20.27
CA GLY A 858 4.74 -37.11 -21.13
C GLY A 858 3.98 -38.29 -20.46
N GLY A 859 2.64 -38.25 -20.47
CA GLY A 859 1.80 -39.37 -20.03
C GLY A 859 0.30 -39.17 -20.30
N ASP A 860 -0.50 -40.24 -20.14
CA ASP A 860 -1.96 -40.35 -20.42
C ASP A 860 -2.85 -39.26 -19.76
N ASP A 861 -2.31 -38.48 -18.83
CA ASP A 861 -2.97 -37.38 -18.14
C ASP A 861 -2.88 -36.02 -18.87
N TRP A 862 -2.12 -35.93 -19.98
CA TRP A 862 -1.93 -34.72 -20.79
C TRP A 862 -2.82 -34.75 -22.04
N THR A 863 -4.08 -34.36 -21.87
CA THR A 863 -5.09 -34.32 -22.95
C THR A 863 -5.14 -32.94 -23.62
N ASP A 864 -5.61 -32.87 -24.88
CA ASP A 864 -5.75 -31.61 -25.63
C ASP A 864 -6.59 -30.55 -24.88
N GLU A 865 -7.59 -30.99 -24.11
CA GLU A 865 -8.43 -30.12 -23.28
C GLU A 865 -7.65 -29.49 -22.11
N LYS A 866 -6.80 -30.26 -21.42
CA LYS A 866 -5.93 -29.73 -20.36
C LYS A 866 -4.84 -28.83 -20.92
N LYS A 867 -4.37 -29.10 -22.15
CA LYS A 867 -3.42 -28.25 -22.87
C LYS A 867 -4.04 -26.89 -23.18
N ALA A 868 -5.24 -26.87 -23.76
CA ALA A 868 -5.99 -25.64 -24.04
C ALA A 868 -6.31 -24.83 -22.77
N ASP A 869 -6.71 -25.49 -21.68
CA ASP A 869 -6.95 -24.85 -20.37
C ASP A 869 -5.68 -24.27 -19.74
N PHE A 870 -4.52 -24.88 -19.98
CA PHE A 870 -3.23 -24.37 -19.54
C PHE A 870 -2.78 -23.19 -20.39
N GLU A 871 -2.87 -23.30 -21.72
CA GLU A 871 -2.58 -22.24 -22.69
C GLU A 871 -3.43 -20.99 -22.44
N ARG A 872 -4.74 -21.15 -22.20
CA ARG A 872 -5.65 -20.03 -21.86
C ARG A 872 -5.21 -19.28 -20.60
N ARG A 873 -4.72 -20.00 -19.57
CA ARG A 873 -4.30 -19.40 -18.30
C ARG A 873 -2.95 -18.69 -18.40
N VAL A 874 -1.99 -19.32 -19.06
CA VAL A 874 -0.67 -18.71 -19.30
C VAL A 874 -0.83 -17.45 -20.15
N THR A 875 -1.63 -17.53 -21.22
CA THR A 875 -1.96 -16.39 -22.09
C THR A 875 -2.57 -15.23 -21.29
N GLY A 876 -3.56 -15.49 -20.43
CA GLY A 876 -4.16 -14.44 -19.60
C GLY A 876 -3.19 -13.79 -18.60
N LYS A 877 -2.22 -14.54 -18.07
CA LYS A 877 -1.19 -14.00 -17.16
C LYS A 877 -0.12 -13.20 -17.89
N ILE A 878 0.30 -13.63 -19.08
CA ILE A 878 1.20 -12.88 -19.96
C ILE A 878 0.56 -11.56 -20.34
N LEU A 879 -0.69 -11.57 -20.78
CA LEU A 879 -1.45 -10.35 -21.08
C LEU A 879 -1.57 -9.43 -19.85
N ALA A 880 -1.70 -9.98 -18.63
CA ALA A 880 -1.79 -9.18 -17.40
C ALA A 880 -0.47 -8.50 -17.06
N ALA A 881 0.65 -9.19 -17.27
CA ALA A 881 1.99 -8.65 -17.10
C ALA A 881 2.26 -7.55 -18.13
N ALA A 882 1.96 -7.83 -19.40
CA ALA A 882 2.09 -6.87 -20.51
C ALA A 882 1.24 -5.61 -20.29
N TRP A 883 0.01 -5.76 -19.79
CA TRP A 883 -0.86 -4.61 -19.47
C TRP A 883 -0.29 -3.73 -18.36
N ARG A 884 0.12 -4.32 -17.23
CA ARG A 884 0.68 -3.56 -16.10
C ARG A 884 1.93 -2.80 -16.50
N GLY A 885 2.79 -3.43 -17.30
CA GLY A 885 3.95 -2.78 -17.84
C GLY A 885 3.59 -1.66 -18.82
N SER A 886 2.64 -1.88 -19.74
CA SER A 886 2.16 -0.85 -20.68
C SER A 886 1.60 0.38 -19.95
N LYS A 887 0.84 0.17 -18.87
CA LYS A 887 0.36 1.26 -18.00
C LYS A 887 1.49 2.09 -17.38
N PHE A 888 2.56 1.42 -16.94
CA PHE A 888 3.75 2.08 -16.42
C PHE A 888 4.48 2.90 -17.50
N GLU A 889 4.63 2.34 -18.70
CA GLU A 889 5.21 3.04 -19.86
C GLU A 889 4.41 4.32 -20.19
N ILE A 890 3.08 4.20 -20.27
CA ILE A 890 2.16 5.33 -20.51
C ILE A 890 2.39 6.43 -19.47
N GLN A 891 2.33 6.10 -18.18
CA GLN A 891 2.53 7.09 -17.11
C GLN A 891 3.95 7.69 -17.13
N SER A 892 4.96 6.91 -17.50
CA SER A 892 6.34 7.37 -17.64
C SER A 892 6.48 8.40 -18.77
N VAL A 893 5.99 8.08 -19.97
CA VAL A 893 6.03 8.99 -21.13
C VAL A 893 5.25 10.27 -20.86
N LEU A 894 4.04 10.17 -20.30
CA LEU A 894 3.21 11.34 -19.99
C LEU A 894 3.85 12.27 -18.94
N ARG A 895 4.59 11.73 -17.97
CA ARG A 895 5.33 12.56 -17.01
C ARG A 895 6.41 13.39 -17.69
N ASP A 896 7.15 12.79 -18.62
CA ASP A 896 8.21 13.47 -19.38
C ASP A 896 7.64 14.50 -20.35
N VAL A 897 6.51 14.19 -21.01
CA VAL A 897 5.75 15.13 -21.83
C VAL A 897 5.30 16.34 -21.00
N CYS A 898 4.69 16.11 -19.83
CA CYS A 898 4.32 17.18 -18.90
C CYS A 898 5.53 18.01 -18.46
N ASP A 899 6.68 17.37 -18.19
CA ASP A 899 7.89 18.09 -17.81
C ASP A 899 8.41 18.98 -18.95
N LYS A 900 8.41 18.48 -20.19
CA LYS A 900 8.79 19.24 -21.38
C LYS A 900 7.85 20.43 -21.60
N VAL A 901 6.54 20.27 -21.37
CA VAL A 901 5.54 21.34 -21.56
C VAL A 901 5.55 22.39 -20.44
N LEU A 902 5.76 21.99 -19.18
CA LEU A 902 5.67 22.86 -18.00
C LEU A 902 7.01 23.47 -17.57
N TYR A 903 8.15 22.82 -17.82
CA TYR A 903 9.46 23.32 -17.41
C TYR A 903 10.29 23.95 -18.54
N ASP A 904 9.71 24.13 -19.74
CA ASP A 904 10.35 24.83 -20.87
C ASP A 904 10.69 26.29 -20.51
N LYS A 905 11.98 26.56 -20.30
CA LYS A 905 12.45 27.90 -19.91
C LYS A 905 12.34 28.93 -21.02
N THR A 906 12.11 28.52 -22.27
CA THR A 906 11.91 29.44 -23.40
C THR A 906 10.52 30.10 -23.36
N VAL A 907 9.58 29.52 -22.61
CA VAL A 907 8.21 30.04 -22.43
C VAL A 907 8.07 30.77 -21.10
N LYS A 908 7.43 31.95 -21.12
CA LYS A 908 7.18 32.76 -19.92
C LYS A 908 6.48 31.96 -18.82
N VAL A 909 6.87 32.17 -17.57
CA VAL A 909 6.31 31.49 -16.38
C VAL A 909 4.79 31.56 -16.34
N ASP A 910 4.19 32.73 -16.59
CA ASP A 910 2.74 32.90 -16.56
C ASP A 910 2.04 31.99 -17.55
N LYS A 911 2.59 31.86 -18.77
CA LYS A 911 2.05 30.97 -19.80
C LYS A 911 2.20 29.49 -19.41
N ARG A 912 3.26 29.13 -18.68
CA ARG A 912 3.44 27.76 -18.16
C ARG A 912 2.47 27.46 -17.01
N ILE A 913 2.14 28.45 -16.19
CA ILE A 913 1.10 28.35 -15.16
C ILE A 913 -0.28 28.17 -15.81
N GLU A 914 -0.58 28.91 -16.88
CA GLU A 914 -1.80 28.72 -17.66
C GLU A 914 -1.88 27.30 -18.25
N ARG A 915 -0.80 26.78 -18.83
CA ARG A 915 -0.74 25.39 -19.31
C ARG A 915 -1.02 24.40 -18.18
N ALA A 916 -0.47 24.61 -16.99
CA ALA A 916 -0.75 23.76 -15.83
C ALA A 916 -2.23 23.80 -15.42
N HIS A 917 -2.89 24.96 -15.43
CA HIS A 917 -4.33 25.04 -15.18
C HIS A 917 -5.17 24.32 -16.24
N ALA A 918 -4.79 24.40 -17.52
CA ALA A 918 -5.45 23.63 -18.58
C ALA A 918 -5.34 22.11 -18.35
N LEU A 919 -4.16 21.63 -17.94
CA LEU A 919 -3.93 20.23 -17.61
C LEU A 919 -4.75 19.75 -16.41
N LEU A 920 -5.00 20.61 -15.41
CA LEU A 920 -5.91 20.28 -14.30
C LEU A 920 -7.36 20.11 -14.78
N VAL A 921 -7.81 20.90 -15.75
CA VAL A 921 -9.16 20.77 -16.32
C VAL A 921 -9.28 19.46 -17.11
N ILE A 922 -8.28 19.14 -17.95
CA ILE A 922 -8.24 17.85 -18.66
C ILE A 922 -8.20 16.69 -17.66
N GLY A 923 -7.33 16.76 -16.66
CA GLY A 923 -7.16 15.72 -15.66
C GLY A 923 -8.42 15.43 -14.84
N ASP A 924 -9.16 16.48 -14.46
CA ASP A 924 -10.44 16.35 -13.76
C ASP A 924 -11.50 15.64 -14.60
N VAL A 925 -11.60 15.95 -15.90
CA VAL A 925 -12.54 15.29 -16.81
C VAL A 925 -12.18 13.82 -16.99
N PHE A 926 -10.89 13.53 -17.17
CA PHE A 926 -10.39 12.19 -17.46
C PHE A 926 -10.52 11.24 -16.25
N ILE A 927 -10.26 11.74 -15.03
CA ILE A 927 -10.46 10.96 -13.78
C ILE A 927 -11.93 10.62 -13.53
N LYS A 928 -12.86 11.49 -13.94
CA LYS A 928 -14.30 11.31 -13.75
C LYS A 928 -14.97 10.44 -14.83
N ALA A 929 -14.23 10.00 -15.83
CA ALA A 929 -14.74 9.10 -16.86
C ALA A 929 -15.30 7.82 -16.24
N ALA A 930 -16.54 7.47 -16.61
CA ALA A 930 -17.24 6.27 -16.16
C ALA A 930 -18.15 5.72 -17.27
N ARG A 931 -18.38 4.40 -17.25
CA ARG A 931 -19.38 3.69 -18.08
C ARG A 931 -20.69 3.58 -17.28
N SER A 932 -21.83 3.62 -17.95
CA SER A 932 -23.15 3.33 -17.36
C SER A 932 -23.39 1.82 -17.28
N ALA A 933 -24.38 1.39 -16.47
CA ALA A 933 -24.67 -0.04 -16.27
C ALA A 933 -25.01 -0.79 -17.58
N ASP A 934 -25.62 -0.11 -18.54
CA ASP A 934 -25.91 -0.66 -19.87
C ASP A 934 -24.65 -0.71 -20.77
N GLU A 935 -23.65 0.15 -20.52
CA GLU A 935 -22.37 0.18 -21.26
C GLU A 935 -21.34 -0.80 -20.69
N GLU A 936 -21.45 -1.20 -19.41
CA GLU A 936 -20.59 -2.20 -18.78
C GLU A 936 -20.85 -3.61 -19.34
N GLY A 937 -22.12 -3.98 -19.59
CA GLY A 937 -22.51 -5.31 -20.05
C GLY A 937 -21.98 -5.73 -21.44
N ASP A 938 -21.72 -4.76 -22.32
CA ASP A 938 -21.27 -5.00 -23.70
C ASP A 938 -19.74 -5.12 -23.85
N HIS A 939 -18.96 -4.72 -22.85
CA HIS A 939 -17.49 -4.59 -22.91
C HIS A 939 -16.71 -5.58 -22.03
N LEU A 940 -17.41 -6.38 -21.23
CA LEU A 940 -16.81 -7.21 -20.19
C LEU A 940 -16.06 -8.44 -20.70
N ALA A 941 -16.24 -8.93 -21.92
CA ALA A 941 -15.70 -10.25 -22.30
C ALA A 941 -14.16 -10.37 -22.16
N PHE A 942 -13.41 -9.35 -22.57
CA PHE A 942 -11.94 -9.38 -22.54
C PHE A 942 -11.36 -8.96 -21.17
N GLU A 943 -11.92 -7.91 -20.55
CA GLU A 943 -11.56 -7.49 -19.19
C GLU A 943 -11.91 -8.59 -18.16
N GLN A 944 -12.98 -9.36 -18.38
CA GLN A 944 -13.38 -10.50 -17.58
C GLN A 944 -12.48 -11.72 -17.81
N LEU A 945 -12.09 -12.04 -19.04
CA LEU A 945 -11.07 -13.06 -19.36
C LEU A 945 -9.76 -12.81 -18.59
N MET A 946 -9.33 -11.54 -18.52
CA MET A 946 -8.16 -11.10 -17.77
C MET A 946 -8.37 -11.18 -16.25
N ALA A 947 -9.54 -10.76 -15.76
CA ALA A 947 -9.91 -10.85 -14.35
C ALA A 947 -10.00 -12.31 -13.87
N GLU A 948 -10.52 -13.21 -14.71
CA GLU A 948 -10.59 -14.66 -14.46
C GLU A 948 -9.19 -15.28 -14.40
N ALA A 949 -8.27 -14.89 -15.30
CA ALA A 949 -6.88 -15.35 -15.28
C ALA A 949 -6.08 -14.83 -14.05
N ALA A 950 -6.48 -13.69 -13.49
CA ALA A 950 -5.89 -13.11 -12.29
C ALA A 950 -6.39 -13.74 -10.97
N GLN A 951 -7.47 -14.54 -10.99
CA GLN A 951 -7.97 -15.25 -9.82
C GLN A 951 -7.20 -16.58 -9.59
N LYS A 952 -6.64 -16.78 -8.38
CA LYS A 952 -5.99 -18.05 -7.99
C LYS A 952 -7.05 -19.09 -7.60
N LYS A 953 -6.96 -20.31 -8.17
CA LYS A 953 -7.90 -21.41 -7.89
C LYS A 953 -7.74 -21.99 -6.47
N GLU A 954 -8.88 -22.27 -5.84
CA GLU A 954 -9.03 -23.17 -4.69
C GLU A 954 -8.53 -24.59 -5.03
N LYS A 955 -7.87 -25.25 -4.06
CA LYS A 955 -7.43 -26.65 -4.19
C LYS A 955 -8.62 -27.61 -4.11
N LYS A 956 -8.90 -28.34 -5.20
CA LYS A 956 -9.79 -29.51 -5.17
C LYS A 956 -9.27 -30.54 -4.16
N LYS A 957 -10.10 -30.91 -3.18
CA LYS A 957 -9.89 -32.06 -2.29
C LYS A 957 -9.80 -33.35 -3.13
N LYS A 958 -8.77 -34.17 -2.88
CA LYS A 958 -8.73 -35.57 -3.32
C LYS A 958 -9.68 -36.37 -2.42
N ASP A 959 -10.71 -36.97 -3.01
CA ASP A 959 -11.53 -37.98 -2.35
C ASP A 959 -10.66 -39.19 -1.97
N LYS A 960 -10.73 -39.59 -0.70
CA LYS A 960 -10.17 -40.86 -0.21
C LYS A 960 -11.30 -41.90 -0.24
N GLU A 961 -11.05 -43.01 -0.91
CA GLU A 961 -11.91 -44.20 -0.88
C GLU A 961 -12.15 -44.70 0.56
N PRO A 962 -13.35 -45.24 0.86
CA PRO A 962 -13.65 -45.81 2.17
C PRO A 962 -12.99 -47.18 2.33
N LYS A 963 -12.26 -47.37 3.45
CA LYS A 963 -11.79 -48.69 3.87
C LYS A 963 -12.95 -49.49 4.47
N GLU A 964 -13.13 -50.72 3.99
CA GLU A 964 -14.03 -51.72 4.56
C GLU A 964 -13.73 -52.03 6.04
N PRO A 965 -14.75 -52.37 6.85
CA PRO A 965 -14.56 -52.75 8.24
C PRO A 965 -14.02 -54.18 8.35
N LYS A 966 -12.94 -54.36 9.11
CA LYS A 966 -12.49 -55.70 9.51
C LYS A 966 -13.36 -56.23 10.66
N ALA A 967 -13.77 -57.48 10.50
CA ALA A 967 -14.45 -58.33 11.47
C ALA A 967 -13.59 -58.65 12.70
#